data_AF-A0A831X057-F1
#
_entry.id   AF-A0A831X057-F1
#
_cell.length_a   1.000
_cell.length_b   1.000
_cell.length_c   1.000
_cell.angle_alpha   90.00
_cell.angle_beta   90.00
_cell.angle_gamma   90.00
#
_symmetry.space_group_name_H-M   'P 1'
#
loop_
_entity.id
_entity.type
_entity.pdbx_description
1 polymer ?
#
loop_
_entity_poly.entity_id
_entity_poly.type
_entity_poly.pdbx_seq_one_letter_code
_entity_poly.pdbx_strand_id
1 'polypeptide(L)'
;MTSGSPGRTRANIVVDGAAWAFPSAADRPLIAGWQQRSFRSLLFAAFLTLLQAPLSGEQVTVRTSRELAKALANVSAGDDIVLLPGTYDGDMHFSGLRGSDAAPVRIRGAFPDQPPVLRLPDDGARLTNSAFLSLESLVIHSERGNALTIVHQAPTEIAPQHLLLKDVTLRTSARDGRACSLRMDGVTNFTLDRCRIESSGSEAGGCELAGCQNGRLVGCTFTGSASQVSGLTLCDSRSIVVNACRFVGYSSACVQLGSQGGACPDAGATEVTADVDIHNSEFAPSAITFSIGTARNILIHRNIIYRPRHGLVGFSPQPSQRPVKPGDVGCFSENIVVWRGDELDAVIKGSDGAQAQPLELARNLWYCEDISRSSMPPLHEAVEVDGVYGENPQLVDPANGDIRALRTVESMRAAASRRTPLESWGRLLWRPGWQTLICLAGVAALRFIRLPNRSLQPRANSGPPAETDVRRALFFAALVLAGLFIYGSLLPFYYRWQDWPEIMRQWHALPLLTIDVYHLADWMANLLLFVPIGFCAAAAAGFGRCPPVLVGLRLMGIFMAVCGLIVSVEWAQLLFPPRTVSQNDIYAEGLGAVVGGAAGLAFGATCIEWWRKIATTTLPHRRVAAWLQVYLALFVVYALLPLDFVRSAEDLSLKWQAGRIRWAWDWASNGVMSLAFQLIVQLALSLPAGIAIGHWQLTHRPTGWKRNSIAVCGLAALLVEACQILVFTRYAVFLSALWSALGMVFGAQLSPYLNSQFDMYWTSAAACRRRWRVTLMIAGYSAAALWMVARPSAMLPEPGVIAERLQGFWSPPFASLYWGSEFAALTATLQGLGLFLPLGFAMADAAHGFGGCTPTRRPWVLAAAILGGLSAAFELLQAWRVDATVDATNTLLYLVGGCLGWRLRCSLADVMETLPGHSINSLAPRFSLGSVVDFGVIAGISAVLTAQICSEAVSRVA
;
A
#
# COMPACT_ATOMS: atom_id res chain seq x y z
N MET A 1 -40.56 28.63 -65.01
CA MET A 1 -40.21 29.05 -66.39
C MET A 1 -38.69 28.97 -66.48
N THR A 2 -38.15 27.83 -66.94
CA THR A 2 -37.84 27.52 -68.36
C THR A 2 -36.72 28.41 -68.90
N SER A 3 -35.45 27.97 -68.95
CA SER A 3 -34.86 26.99 -69.88
C SER A 3 -34.85 27.46 -71.34
N GLY A 4 -33.66 27.61 -71.94
CA GLY A 4 -33.50 27.96 -73.36
C GLY A 4 -32.05 27.95 -73.85
N SER A 5 -31.65 26.84 -74.49
CA SER A 5 -30.57 26.75 -75.49
C SER A 5 -31.15 27.18 -76.88
N PRO A 6 -30.56 26.95 -78.10
CA PRO A 6 -29.38 26.14 -78.49
C PRO A 6 -28.53 26.62 -79.71
N GLY A 7 -27.53 25.80 -80.09
CA GLY A 7 -27.05 25.59 -81.48
C GLY A 7 -25.67 26.18 -81.86
N ARG A 8 -24.96 25.73 -82.91
CA ARG A 8 -25.06 24.55 -83.83
C ARG A 8 -23.87 24.64 -84.84
N THR A 9 -23.26 23.62 -85.48
CA THR A 9 -23.29 22.13 -85.49
C THR A 9 -22.00 21.57 -86.15
N ARG A 10 -21.76 20.24 -86.14
CA ARG A 10 -20.64 19.48 -86.78
C ARG A 10 -19.28 19.67 -86.06
N ALA A 11 -18.32 18.73 -86.07
CA ALA A 11 -18.20 17.33 -86.54
C ALA A 11 -17.05 16.64 -85.73
N ASN A 12 -16.85 15.31 -85.66
CA ASN A 12 -17.53 14.14 -86.26
C ASN A 12 -17.33 12.85 -85.39
N ILE A 13 -17.90 11.72 -85.85
CA ILE A 13 -17.51 10.29 -85.70
C ILE A 13 -16.62 9.91 -84.47
N VAL A 14 -16.99 9.18 -83.40
CA VAL A 14 -17.82 7.94 -83.15
C VAL A 14 -17.04 6.62 -83.29
N VAL A 15 -17.09 5.58 -82.41
CA VAL A 15 -17.45 5.38 -80.97
C VAL A 15 -16.80 4.05 -80.52
N ASP A 16 -16.24 4.03 -79.30
CA ASP A 16 -16.15 2.89 -78.35
C ASP A 16 -15.65 3.45 -76.98
N GLY A 17 -15.64 2.77 -75.83
CA GLY A 17 -16.11 1.41 -75.50
C GLY A 17 -16.38 1.20 -73.99
N ALA A 18 -16.84 0.00 -73.61
CA ALA A 18 -17.49 -0.38 -72.34
C ALA A 18 -17.07 -1.83 -71.91
N ALA A 19 -17.31 -2.41 -70.72
CA ALA A 19 -17.57 -1.96 -69.34
C ALA A 19 -17.66 -3.20 -68.38
N TRP A 20 -17.61 -2.99 -67.05
CA TRP A 20 -18.21 -3.81 -65.95
C TRP A 20 -17.60 -5.15 -65.40
N ALA A 21 -17.62 -5.23 -64.05
CA ALA A 21 -18.02 -6.35 -63.14
C ALA A 21 -17.13 -7.59 -62.81
N PHE A 22 -17.37 -8.10 -61.59
CA PHE A 22 -16.91 -9.35 -60.90
C PHE A 22 -17.75 -10.60 -61.31
N PRO A 23 -17.49 -11.86 -60.85
CA PRO A 23 -16.32 -12.47 -60.16
C PRO A 23 -15.87 -13.89 -60.67
N SER A 24 -14.82 -14.48 -60.04
CA SER A 24 -14.69 -15.91 -59.61
C SER A 24 -13.48 -16.78 -60.06
N ALA A 25 -12.95 -17.51 -59.06
CA ALA A 25 -12.14 -18.75 -58.94
C ALA A 25 -11.23 -19.37 -60.07
N ALA A 26 -10.10 -19.93 -59.59
CA ALA A 26 -9.47 -21.24 -59.91
C ALA A 26 -8.04 -21.29 -60.54
N ASP A 27 -7.21 -22.14 -59.90
CA ASP A 27 -6.04 -22.96 -60.33
C ASP A 27 -4.72 -22.42 -60.98
N ARG A 28 -3.63 -22.54 -60.18
CA ARG A 28 -2.33 -23.27 -60.35
C ARG A 28 -1.89 -23.78 -61.77
N PRO A 29 -0.58 -24.12 -62.00
CA PRO A 29 0.72 -23.65 -61.44
C PRO A 29 1.96 -23.67 -62.43
N LEU A 30 3.19 -23.53 -61.88
CA LEU A 30 4.50 -24.16 -62.26
C LEU A 30 5.60 -23.47 -63.13
N ILE A 31 6.83 -23.52 -62.57
CA ILE A 31 8.20 -23.63 -63.15
C ILE A 31 8.87 -22.40 -63.83
N ALA A 32 9.87 -21.82 -63.14
CA ALA A 32 11.31 -21.89 -63.48
C ALA A 32 12.16 -20.98 -62.56
N GLY A 33 13.23 -21.48 -61.92
CA GLY A 33 14.13 -20.63 -61.11
C GLY A 33 14.80 -21.25 -59.88
N TRP A 34 15.18 -22.54 -59.92
CA TRP A 34 15.89 -23.20 -58.81
C TRP A 34 17.19 -23.85 -59.31
N GLN A 35 18.33 -23.42 -58.75
CA GLN A 35 19.55 -24.19 -58.41
C GLN A 35 20.81 -23.30 -58.42
N GLN A 36 21.05 -22.52 -57.35
CA GLN A 36 22.43 -22.07 -57.02
C GLN A 36 22.64 -21.50 -55.59
N ARG A 37 21.78 -21.83 -54.60
CA ARG A 37 21.94 -21.36 -53.21
C ARG A 37 22.04 -22.44 -52.13
N SER A 38 22.01 -23.73 -52.49
CA SER A 38 21.98 -24.83 -51.50
C SER A 38 23.36 -25.40 -51.12
N PHE A 39 24.45 -25.00 -51.79
CA PHE A 39 25.76 -25.64 -51.61
C PHE A 39 26.66 -25.01 -50.53
N ARG A 40 26.40 -23.77 -50.11
CA ARG A 40 27.14 -23.11 -49.01
C ARG A 40 26.58 -23.43 -47.62
N SER A 41 25.27 -23.72 -47.52
CA SER A 41 24.60 -24.04 -46.25
C SER A 41 24.98 -25.43 -45.71
N LEU A 42 25.25 -26.39 -46.61
CA LEU A 42 25.63 -27.77 -46.24
C LEU A 42 27.07 -27.89 -45.72
N LEU A 43 28.01 -27.10 -46.24
CA LEU A 43 29.39 -27.05 -45.72
C LEU A 43 29.48 -26.39 -44.33
N PHE A 44 28.63 -25.40 -44.04
CA PHE A 44 28.56 -24.80 -42.71
C PHE A 44 27.96 -25.76 -41.67
N ALA A 45 26.95 -26.54 -42.06
CA ALA A 45 26.39 -27.60 -41.21
C ALA A 45 27.40 -28.73 -40.92
N ALA A 46 28.21 -29.14 -41.90
CA ALA A 46 29.24 -30.17 -41.74
C ALA A 46 30.43 -29.71 -40.85
N PHE A 47 30.73 -28.42 -40.82
CA PHE A 47 31.77 -27.88 -39.92
C PHE A 47 31.29 -27.76 -38.46
N LEU A 48 29.98 -27.54 -38.26
CA LEU A 48 29.36 -27.50 -36.93
C LEU A 48 29.14 -28.90 -36.30
N THR A 49 28.93 -29.95 -37.09
CA THR A 49 28.83 -31.32 -36.57
C THR A 49 30.17 -31.97 -36.25
N LEU A 50 31.30 -31.44 -36.76
CA LEU A 50 32.66 -31.87 -36.40
C LEU A 50 33.22 -31.18 -35.14
N LEU A 51 32.50 -30.20 -34.58
CA LEU A 51 32.82 -29.53 -33.31
C LEU A 51 31.99 -30.05 -32.12
N GLN A 52 31.18 -31.09 -32.32
CA GLN A 52 30.40 -31.78 -31.29
C GLN A 52 30.78 -33.26 -31.18
N ALA A 53 32.09 -33.55 -31.10
CA ALA A 53 32.50 -34.74 -30.37
C ALA A 53 32.10 -34.52 -28.89
N PRO A 54 31.34 -35.43 -28.25
CA PRO A 54 31.21 -35.36 -26.81
C PRO A 54 32.61 -35.48 -26.22
N LEU A 55 32.98 -34.55 -25.33
CA LEU A 55 34.11 -34.75 -24.42
C LEU A 55 33.73 -35.92 -23.52
N SER A 56 34.09 -37.13 -23.98
CA SER A 56 33.99 -38.37 -23.24
C SER A 56 35.00 -38.32 -22.10
N GLY A 57 34.65 -37.62 -21.02
CA GLY A 57 35.46 -37.56 -19.81
C GLY A 57 35.81 -38.96 -19.32
N GLU A 58 37.07 -39.15 -18.94
CA GLU A 58 37.57 -40.44 -18.51
C GLU A 58 37.02 -40.77 -17.12
N GLN A 59 36.48 -41.98 -16.93
CA GLN A 59 36.06 -42.44 -15.63
C GLN A 59 37.25 -43.07 -14.90
N VAL A 60 37.86 -42.33 -13.99
CA VAL A 60 39.06 -42.76 -13.25
C VAL A 60 38.64 -43.31 -11.89
N THR A 61 38.72 -44.63 -11.71
CA THR A 61 38.45 -45.27 -10.42
C THR A 61 39.69 -45.26 -9.53
N VAL A 62 39.54 -44.82 -8.28
CA VAL A 62 40.62 -44.52 -7.33
C VAL A 62 40.44 -45.33 -6.05
N ARG A 63 41.52 -45.90 -5.51
CA ARG A 63 41.55 -46.75 -4.30
C ARG A 63 42.47 -46.24 -3.19
N THR A 64 43.40 -45.33 -3.50
CA THR A 64 44.40 -44.83 -2.53
C THR A 64 44.63 -43.32 -2.67
N SER A 65 45.13 -42.66 -1.61
CA SER A 65 45.49 -41.23 -1.66
C SER A 65 46.49 -40.89 -2.79
N ARG A 66 47.42 -41.80 -3.10
CA ARG A 66 48.41 -41.59 -4.16
C ARG A 66 47.79 -41.65 -5.56
N GLU A 67 46.81 -42.53 -5.77
CA GLU A 67 46.02 -42.56 -6.99
C GLU A 67 45.12 -41.33 -7.10
N LEU A 68 44.54 -40.86 -5.99
CA LEU A 68 43.71 -39.65 -5.95
C LEU A 68 44.51 -38.41 -6.36
N ALA A 69 45.67 -38.19 -5.74
CA ALA A 69 46.58 -37.10 -6.10
C ALA A 69 47.02 -37.17 -7.58
N LYS A 70 47.25 -38.38 -8.11
CA LYS A 70 47.58 -38.58 -9.53
C LYS A 70 46.40 -38.29 -10.45
N ALA A 71 45.18 -38.66 -10.08
CA ALA A 71 43.98 -38.38 -10.87
C ALA A 71 43.71 -36.86 -10.93
N LEU A 72 43.77 -36.18 -9.78
CA LEU A 72 43.60 -34.73 -9.68
C LEU A 72 44.63 -33.93 -10.49
N ALA A 73 45.89 -34.39 -10.53
CA ALA A 73 46.95 -33.75 -11.31
C ALA A 73 46.79 -33.88 -12.84
N ASN A 74 45.93 -34.77 -13.34
CA ASN A 74 45.72 -35.01 -14.77
C ASN A 74 44.27 -34.76 -15.23
N VAL A 75 43.42 -34.20 -14.36
CA VAL A 75 41.97 -34.08 -14.63
C VAL A 75 41.67 -33.08 -15.75
N SER A 76 40.76 -33.47 -16.64
CA SER A 76 40.25 -32.70 -17.77
C SER A 76 38.75 -32.43 -17.63
N ALA A 77 38.23 -31.48 -18.40
CA ALA A 77 36.82 -31.11 -18.37
C ALA A 77 35.91 -32.29 -18.78
N GLY A 78 35.03 -32.71 -17.87
CA GLY A 78 34.08 -33.81 -18.05
C GLY A 78 34.42 -35.11 -17.32
N ASP A 79 35.65 -35.25 -16.81
CA ASP A 79 36.12 -36.46 -16.14
C ASP A 79 35.31 -36.81 -14.88
N ASP A 80 35.23 -38.11 -14.59
CA ASP A 80 34.46 -38.68 -13.47
C ASP A 80 35.40 -39.48 -12.57
N ILE A 81 35.93 -38.84 -11.53
CA ILE A 81 36.83 -39.45 -10.54
C ILE A 81 35.99 -40.18 -9.49
N VAL A 82 36.08 -41.51 -9.47
CA VAL A 82 35.25 -42.38 -8.64
C VAL A 82 36.08 -42.99 -7.51
N LEU A 83 35.85 -42.53 -6.28
CA LEU A 83 36.55 -42.99 -5.09
C LEU A 83 35.84 -44.23 -4.52
N LEU A 84 36.56 -45.34 -4.39
CA LEU A 84 36.07 -46.54 -3.72
C LEU A 84 36.06 -46.36 -2.18
N PRO A 85 35.22 -47.10 -1.44
CA PRO A 85 35.13 -46.98 0.01
C PRO A 85 36.49 -47.24 0.68
N GLY A 86 36.88 -46.33 1.57
CA GLY A 86 38.18 -46.34 2.24
C GLY A 86 38.50 -45.01 2.90
N THR A 87 39.61 -44.98 3.64
CA THR A 87 40.16 -43.75 4.22
C THR A 87 41.29 -43.24 3.33
N TYR A 88 41.28 -41.95 3.03
CA TYR A 88 42.26 -41.24 2.21
C TYR A 88 42.91 -40.17 3.08
N ASP A 89 44.12 -40.46 3.56
CA ASP A 89 44.93 -39.56 4.38
C ASP A 89 45.90 -38.72 3.51
N GLY A 90 46.31 -37.55 4.00
CA GLY A 90 47.30 -36.64 3.39
C GLY A 90 46.70 -35.36 2.77
N ASP A 91 47.51 -34.33 2.54
CA ASP A 91 47.03 -33.00 2.12
C ASP A 91 46.30 -33.01 0.77
N MET A 92 45.03 -32.55 0.76
CA MET A 92 44.16 -32.56 -0.42
C MET A 92 43.91 -31.14 -0.96
N HIS A 93 44.74 -30.72 -1.92
CA HIS A 93 44.62 -29.44 -2.61
C HIS A 93 44.09 -29.61 -4.05
N PHE A 94 42.91 -29.05 -4.29
CA PHE A 94 42.18 -29.08 -5.56
C PHE A 94 42.34 -27.73 -6.27
N SER A 95 43.49 -27.52 -6.93
CA SER A 95 43.83 -26.24 -7.55
C SER A 95 43.59 -26.24 -9.05
N GLY A 96 42.85 -25.23 -9.54
CA GLY A 96 42.67 -24.97 -10.97
C GLY A 96 41.79 -25.97 -11.73
N LEU A 97 40.97 -26.77 -11.04
CA LEU A 97 40.12 -27.77 -11.68
C LEU A 97 38.99 -27.08 -12.45
N ARG A 98 38.91 -27.29 -13.77
CA ARG A 98 37.97 -26.58 -14.64
C ARG A 98 37.20 -27.52 -15.54
N GLY A 99 35.92 -27.70 -15.23
CA GLY A 99 34.95 -28.23 -16.17
C GLY A 99 34.38 -27.14 -17.08
N SER A 100 33.27 -27.47 -17.74
CA SER A 100 32.39 -26.53 -18.43
C SER A 100 30.93 -26.88 -18.13
N ASP A 101 29.99 -26.00 -18.48
CA ASP A 101 28.56 -26.23 -18.30
C ASP A 101 28.06 -27.53 -18.98
N ALA A 102 28.63 -27.87 -20.14
CA ALA A 102 28.32 -29.10 -20.88
C ALA A 102 29.12 -30.34 -20.40
N ALA A 103 30.19 -30.14 -19.63
CA ALA A 103 31.11 -31.19 -19.19
C ALA A 103 31.77 -30.79 -17.84
N PRO A 104 31.04 -30.87 -16.71
CA PRO A 104 31.58 -30.59 -15.39
C PRO A 104 32.52 -31.71 -14.94
N VAL A 105 33.55 -31.35 -14.16
CA VAL A 105 34.38 -32.34 -13.47
C VAL A 105 33.58 -32.91 -12.30
N ARG A 106 33.59 -34.23 -12.12
CA ARG A 106 32.88 -34.90 -11.02
C ARG A 106 33.86 -35.69 -10.18
N ILE A 107 33.78 -35.54 -8.86
CA ILE A 107 34.55 -36.30 -7.87
C ILE A 107 33.54 -36.90 -6.91
N ARG A 108 33.40 -38.23 -6.92
CA ARG A 108 32.30 -38.88 -6.21
C ARG A 108 32.66 -40.20 -5.56
N GLY A 109 31.94 -40.53 -4.49
CA GLY A 109 31.93 -41.87 -3.92
C GLY A 109 31.35 -42.90 -4.93
N ALA A 110 31.91 -44.10 -4.94
CA ALA A 110 31.39 -45.22 -5.72
C ALA A 110 30.03 -45.72 -5.19
N PHE A 111 29.84 -45.67 -3.86
CA PHE A 111 28.66 -46.18 -3.16
C PHE A 111 28.18 -45.16 -2.11
N PRO A 112 27.00 -44.54 -2.26
CA PRO A 112 26.49 -43.56 -1.30
C PRO A 112 26.31 -44.09 0.12
N ASP A 113 25.99 -45.38 0.29
CA ASP A 113 25.81 -46.02 1.60
C ASP A 113 27.15 -46.33 2.31
N GLN A 114 28.27 -46.24 1.59
CA GLN A 114 29.63 -46.45 2.12
C GLN A 114 30.58 -45.38 1.56
N PRO A 115 30.36 -44.10 1.92
CA PRO A 115 31.10 -42.99 1.34
C PRO A 115 32.59 -43.06 1.75
N PRO A 116 33.53 -42.74 0.84
CA PRO A 116 34.94 -42.61 1.16
C PRO A 116 35.17 -41.45 2.14
N VAL A 117 36.15 -41.62 3.02
CA VAL A 117 36.50 -40.64 4.06
C VAL A 117 37.85 -39.99 3.74
N LEU A 118 37.84 -38.71 3.41
CA LEU A 118 39.04 -37.88 3.36
C LEU A 118 39.33 -37.41 4.80
N ARG A 119 40.45 -37.85 5.39
CA ARG A 119 40.83 -37.50 6.78
C ARG A 119 42.11 -36.68 6.78
N LEU A 120 42.03 -35.49 7.37
CA LEU A 120 43.01 -34.42 7.23
C LEU A 120 43.40 -33.89 8.63
N PRO A 121 44.70 -33.86 8.99
CA PRO A 121 45.12 -33.61 10.37
C PRO A 121 45.05 -32.13 10.78
N ASP A 122 45.35 -31.21 9.86
CA ASP A 122 45.38 -29.76 10.11
C ASP A 122 44.24 -29.07 9.34
N ASP A 123 44.54 -28.18 8.40
CA ASP A 123 43.55 -27.63 7.48
C ASP A 123 43.01 -28.73 6.55
N GLY A 124 41.70 -28.75 6.33
CA GLY A 124 41.03 -29.73 5.48
C GLY A 124 41.17 -29.45 3.99
N ALA A 125 40.27 -30.02 3.19
CA ALA A 125 40.37 -29.98 1.74
C ALA A 125 40.29 -28.52 1.25
N ARG A 126 41.17 -28.12 0.34
CA ARG A 126 41.20 -26.73 -0.18
C ARG A 126 40.96 -26.71 -1.68
N LEU A 127 39.94 -25.97 -2.11
CA LEU A 127 39.65 -25.71 -3.52
C LEU A 127 40.08 -24.28 -3.87
N THR A 128 40.90 -24.13 -4.90
CA THR A 128 41.38 -22.83 -5.38
C THR A 128 41.12 -22.69 -6.87
N ASN A 129 40.56 -21.55 -7.28
CA ASN A 129 40.34 -21.15 -8.68
C ASN A 129 39.63 -22.21 -9.57
N SER A 130 38.78 -23.04 -8.94
CA SER A 130 38.09 -24.17 -9.58
C SER A 130 36.69 -23.79 -10.05
N ALA A 131 36.25 -24.32 -11.18
CA ALA A 131 34.94 -24.01 -11.77
C ALA A 131 34.28 -25.21 -12.45
N PHE A 132 32.94 -25.26 -12.43
CA PHE A 132 32.14 -26.38 -12.96
C PHE A 132 32.57 -27.74 -12.38
N LEU A 133 32.50 -27.85 -11.05
CA LEU A 133 32.95 -29.00 -10.26
C LEU A 133 31.82 -29.52 -9.37
N SER A 134 31.63 -30.85 -9.37
CA SER A 134 30.71 -31.56 -8.47
C SER A 134 31.48 -32.44 -7.49
N LEU A 135 31.17 -32.32 -6.20
CA LEU A 135 31.60 -33.23 -5.14
C LEU A 135 30.38 -34.02 -4.64
N GLU A 136 30.35 -35.35 -4.82
CA GLU A 136 29.16 -36.15 -4.53
C GLU A 136 29.43 -37.37 -3.61
N SER A 137 28.61 -37.56 -2.56
CA SER A 137 28.70 -38.75 -1.69
C SER A 137 30.08 -38.97 -1.04
N LEU A 138 30.65 -37.93 -0.43
CA LEU A 138 31.96 -37.94 0.23
C LEU A 138 31.84 -37.57 1.71
N VAL A 139 32.75 -38.07 2.55
CA VAL A 139 32.97 -37.54 3.91
C VAL A 139 34.33 -36.83 3.94
N ILE A 140 34.35 -35.58 4.39
CA ILE A 140 35.58 -34.80 4.59
C ILE A 140 35.68 -34.43 6.06
N HIS A 141 36.77 -34.83 6.71
CA HIS A 141 37.01 -34.63 8.14
C HIS A 141 38.35 -33.96 8.39
N SER A 142 38.32 -32.84 9.11
CA SER A 142 39.50 -32.18 9.69
C SER A 142 39.51 -32.34 11.22
N GLU A 143 40.69 -32.65 11.77
CA GLU A 143 40.91 -32.79 13.22
C GLU A 143 41.19 -31.45 13.93
N ARG A 144 41.51 -30.37 13.19
CA ARG A 144 41.96 -29.08 13.77
C ARG A 144 41.42 -27.84 13.05
N GLY A 145 41.45 -27.82 11.73
CA GLY A 145 41.10 -26.66 10.90
C GLY A 145 39.72 -26.77 10.24
N ASN A 146 39.55 -26.04 9.14
CA ASN A 146 38.31 -26.07 8.36
C ASN A 146 38.18 -27.42 7.63
N ALA A 147 37.02 -28.07 7.58
CA ALA A 147 36.92 -29.36 6.87
C ALA A 147 36.98 -29.18 5.34
N LEU A 148 36.37 -28.12 4.80
CA LEU A 148 36.48 -27.72 3.41
C LEU A 148 36.60 -26.19 3.29
N THR A 149 37.62 -25.73 2.57
CA THR A 149 37.88 -24.30 2.31
C THR A 149 37.89 -24.04 0.81
N ILE A 150 37.05 -23.13 0.33
CA ILE A 150 36.99 -22.72 -1.08
C ILE A 150 37.33 -21.23 -1.15
N VAL A 151 38.45 -20.89 -1.77
CA VAL A 151 38.99 -19.51 -1.75
C VAL A 151 39.55 -19.10 -3.10
N HIS A 152 39.53 -17.80 -3.35
CA HIS A 152 40.16 -17.16 -4.49
C HIS A 152 41.59 -16.73 -4.14
N GLN A 153 42.61 -17.15 -4.90
CA GLN A 153 44.01 -16.89 -4.53
C GLN A 153 44.56 -15.54 -4.99
N ALA A 154 44.13 -15.01 -6.15
CA ALA A 154 44.62 -13.73 -6.67
C ALA A 154 43.59 -13.05 -7.60
N PRO A 155 43.37 -11.72 -7.51
CA PRO A 155 42.37 -10.99 -8.32
C PRO A 155 42.53 -11.09 -9.84
N THR A 156 43.68 -11.54 -10.33
CA THR A 156 43.98 -11.75 -11.75
C THR A 156 43.50 -13.11 -12.28
N GLU A 157 43.07 -14.01 -11.40
CA GLU A 157 42.56 -15.33 -11.74
C GLU A 157 41.02 -15.33 -11.78
N ILE A 158 40.42 -16.41 -12.27
CA ILE A 158 38.95 -16.54 -12.30
C ILE A 158 38.48 -17.05 -10.94
N ALA A 159 37.57 -16.31 -10.31
CA ALA A 159 36.95 -16.66 -9.03
C ALA A 159 36.23 -18.03 -9.10
N PRO A 160 36.17 -18.81 -7.99
CA PRO A 160 35.50 -20.11 -7.99
C PRO A 160 34.00 -19.98 -8.31
N GLN A 161 33.50 -20.79 -9.25
CA GLN A 161 32.12 -20.66 -9.71
C GLN A 161 31.49 -21.96 -10.24
N HIS A 162 30.16 -22.06 -10.21
CA HIS A 162 29.40 -23.24 -10.67
C HIS A 162 29.82 -24.51 -9.91
N LEU A 163 29.69 -24.48 -8.57
CA LEU A 163 30.08 -25.57 -7.68
C LEU A 163 28.86 -26.32 -7.14
N LEU A 164 28.88 -27.65 -7.19
CA LEU A 164 27.86 -28.52 -6.60
C LEU A 164 28.50 -29.39 -5.51
N LEU A 165 27.94 -29.34 -4.29
CA LEU A 165 28.22 -30.31 -3.24
C LEU A 165 26.93 -31.05 -2.96
N LYS A 166 26.95 -32.39 -3.07
CA LYS A 166 25.73 -33.19 -3.04
C LYS A 166 25.90 -34.46 -2.20
N ASP A 167 25.06 -34.63 -1.20
CA ASP A 167 25.14 -35.75 -0.24
C ASP A 167 26.53 -35.85 0.43
N VAL A 168 27.21 -34.69 0.61
CA VAL A 168 28.55 -34.59 1.23
C VAL A 168 28.43 -34.33 2.73
N THR A 169 29.28 -34.97 3.54
CA THR A 169 29.39 -34.75 4.99
C THR A 169 30.71 -34.04 5.31
N LEU A 170 30.64 -32.87 5.96
CA LEU A 170 31.78 -32.04 6.35
C LEU A 170 31.88 -32.00 7.89
N ARG A 171 33.04 -32.38 8.43
CA ARG A 171 33.29 -32.57 9.87
C ARG A 171 34.52 -31.83 10.37
N THR A 172 34.36 -30.86 11.27
CA THR A 172 35.48 -30.29 12.04
C THR A 172 35.42 -30.65 13.53
N SER A 173 36.59 -30.86 14.13
CA SER A 173 36.80 -31.17 15.55
C SER A 173 37.82 -30.24 16.23
N ALA A 174 37.80 -28.96 15.86
CA ALA A 174 38.73 -27.94 16.35
C ALA A 174 38.79 -27.86 17.88
N ARG A 175 40.00 -27.97 18.42
CA ARG A 175 40.26 -27.86 19.88
C ARG A 175 40.70 -26.46 20.31
N ASP A 176 41.39 -25.74 19.42
CA ASP A 176 41.95 -24.42 19.66
C ASP A 176 41.73 -23.56 18.40
N GLY A 177 41.03 -22.43 18.53
CA GLY A 177 40.80 -21.48 17.45
C GLY A 177 39.51 -21.67 16.64
N ARG A 178 39.12 -20.59 15.95
CA ARG A 178 37.87 -20.47 15.18
C ARG A 178 37.98 -21.16 13.81
N ALA A 179 37.54 -22.41 13.75
CA ALA A 179 37.43 -23.19 12.50
C ALA A 179 35.96 -23.42 12.10
N CYS A 180 35.70 -23.63 10.82
CA CYS A 180 34.37 -23.88 10.26
C CYS A 180 34.37 -25.16 9.41
N SER A 181 33.32 -25.99 9.51
CA SER A 181 33.21 -27.20 8.66
C SER A 181 33.17 -26.86 7.16
N LEU A 182 32.63 -25.70 6.80
CA LEU A 182 32.73 -25.13 5.46
C LEU A 182 33.08 -23.64 5.52
N ARG A 183 34.12 -23.22 4.79
CA ARG A 183 34.39 -21.80 4.51
C ARG A 183 34.43 -21.58 2.99
N MET A 184 33.65 -20.62 2.50
CA MET A 184 33.68 -20.16 1.11
C MET A 184 33.97 -18.66 1.07
N ASP A 185 34.85 -18.24 0.17
CA ASP A 185 35.24 -16.85 -0.03
C ASP A 185 35.19 -16.49 -1.53
N GLY A 186 34.36 -15.50 -1.88
CA GLY A 186 34.20 -15.00 -3.26
C GLY A 186 33.54 -15.97 -4.25
N VAL A 187 32.79 -16.98 -3.78
CA VAL A 187 32.22 -18.04 -4.63
C VAL A 187 30.90 -17.61 -5.27
N THR A 188 30.76 -17.79 -6.59
CA THR A 188 29.56 -17.41 -7.36
C THR A 188 28.86 -18.63 -7.98
N ASN A 189 27.51 -18.68 -7.92
CA ASN A 189 26.69 -19.79 -8.42
C ASN A 189 27.09 -21.14 -7.80
N PHE A 190 26.62 -21.43 -6.58
CA PHE A 190 26.92 -22.70 -5.90
C PHE A 190 25.66 -23.34 -5.30
N THR A 191 25.68 -24.66 -5.14
CA THR A 191 24.59 -25.43 -4.53
C THR A 191 25.13 -26.44 -3.53
N LEU A 192 24.60 -26.40 -2.30
CA LEU A 192 24.71 -27.46 -1.31
C LEU A 192 23.38 -28.23 -1.31
N ASP A 193 23.40 -29.50 -1.70
CA ASP A 193 22.23 -30.37 -1.81
C ASP A 193 22.37 -31.55 -0.84
N ARG A 194 21.47 -31.65 0.16
CA ARG A 194 21.47 -32.69 1.21
C ARG A 194 22.82 -32.87 1.95
N CYS A 195 23.60 -31.81 2.06
CA CYS A 195 24.88 -31.86 2.78
C CYS A 195 24.67 -31.94 4.30
N ARG A 196 25.60 -32.59 5.00
CA ARG A 196 25.69 -32.60 6.47
C ARG A 196 26.89 -31.79 6.91
N ILE A 197 26.68 -30.81 7.76
CA ILE A 197 27.71 -29.90 8.27
C ILE A 197 27.72 -30.06 9.78
N GLU A 198 28.72 -30.80 10.26
CA GLU A 198 28.83 -31.25 11.65
C GLU A 198 30.06 -30.56 12.29
N SER A 199 29.87 -29.83 13.38
CA SER A 199 30.92 -29.06 14.06
C SER A 199 31.05 -29.45 15.54
N SER A 200 32.29 -29.71 15.97
CA SER A 200 32.63 -30.14 17.32
C SER A 200 33.84 -29.40 17.88
N GLY A 201 33.78 -29.07 19.17
CA GLY A 201 34.72 -28.13 19.82
C GLY A 201 34.02 -26.85 20.29
N SER A 202 34.67 -26.05 21.13
CA SER A 202 34.07 -24.83 21.72
C SER A 202 33.91 -23.66 20.73
N GLU A 203 34.82 -23.57 19.76
CA GLU A 203 34.94 -22.47 18.78
C GLU A 203 34.66 -22.92 17.33
N ALA A 204 34.04 -24.09 17.14
CA ALA A 204 33.78 -24.67 15.83
C ALA A 204 32.46 -24.19 15.19
N GLY A 205 32.54 -23.44 14.10
CA GLY A 205 31.40 -23.01 13.29
C GLY A 205 30.90 -24.06 12.29
N GLY A 206 29.64 -23.91 11.86
CA GLY A 206 29.08 -24.76 10.81
C GLY A 206 29.58 -24.36 9.42
N CYS A 207 29.00 -23.29 8.86
CA CYS A 207 29.33 -22.77 7.54
C CYS A 207 29.51 -21.25 7.55
N GLU A 208 30.55 -20.77 6.88
CA GLU A 208 30.88 -19.36 6.71
C GLU A 208 31.00 -19.02 5.23
N LEU A 209 30.16 -18.10 4.76
CA LEU A 209 30.10 -17.64 3.38
C LEU A 209 30.44 -16.14 3.36
N ALA A 210 31.59 -15.81 2.77
CA ALA A 210 32.11 -14.45 2.61
C ALA A 210 32.10 -14.06 1.13
N GLY A 211 31.56 -12.89 0.78
CA GLY A 211 31.57 -12.39 -0.61
C GLY A 211 30.84 -13.30 -1.63
N CYS A 212 29.99 -14.21 -1.17
CA CYS A 212 29.42 -15.28 -1.98
C CYS A 212 28.13 -14.83 -2.69
N GLN A 213 27.90 -15.29 -3.91
CA GLN A 213 26.77 -14.85 -4.75
C GLN A 213 25.98 -16.02 -5.36
N ASN A 214 24.65 -15.89 -5.45
CA ASN A 214 23.74 -16.87 -6.06
C ASN A 214 23.88 -18.28 -5.47
N GLY A 215 23.88 -18.36 -4.13
CA GLY A 215 24.03 -19.61 -3.38
C GLY A 215 22.70 -20.29 -3.09
N ARG A 216 22.65 -21.63 -3.17
CA ARG A 216 21.47 -22.43 -2.80
C ARG A 216 21.83 -23.52 -1.81
N LEU A 217 21.26 -23.47 -0.62
CA LEU A 217 21.40 -24.48 0.43
C LEU A 217 20.06 -25.21 0.53
N VAL A 218 20.02 -26.49 0.15
CA VAL A 218 18.78 -27.27 0.02
C VAL A 218 18.91 -28.58 0.80
N GLY A 219 17.98 -28.86 1.70
CA GLY A 219 17.95 -30.13 2.44
C GLY A 219 19.13 -30.36 3.39
N CYS A 220 19.91 -29.32 3.70
CA CYS A 220 21.16 -29.45 4.45
C CYS A 220 20.92 -29.51 5.97
N THR A 221 21.70 -30.33 6.67
CA THR A 221 21.63 -30.45 8.14
C THR A 221 22.88 -29.88 8.78
N PHE A 222 22.70 -28.90 9.67
CA PHE A 222 23.73 -28.24 10.45
C PHE A 222 23.63 -28.73 11.90
N THR A 223 24.69 -29.38 12.39
CA THR A 223 24.76 -29.92 13.74
C THR A 223 25.97 -29.34 14.47
N GLY A 224 25.71 -28.52 15.49
CA GLY A 224 26.73 -27.93 16.34
C GLY A 224 26.79 -28.57 17.73
N SER A 225 27.93 -28.37 18.38
CA SER A 225 28.11 -28.55 19.83
C SER A 225 28.90 -27.38 20.46
N ALA A 226 29.23 -26.37 19.64
CA ALA A 226 30.06 -25.22 19.99
C ALA A 226 29.27 -24.16 20.75
N SER A 227 29.90 -23.57 21.78
CA SER A 227 29.23 -22.63 22.67
C SER A 227 29.18 -21.19 22.14
N GLN A 228 30.02 -20.85 21.15
CA GLN A 228 30.26 -19.46 20.74
C GLN A 228 30.05 -19.14 19.25
N VAL A 229 29.85 -20.13 18.37
CA VAL A 229 29.87 -19.91 16.91
C VAL A 229 28.55 -20.30 16.24
N SER A 230 28.18 -19.52 15.22
CA SER A 230 26.91 -19.64 14.49
C SER A 230 26.88 -20.84 13.53
N GLY A 231 25.68 -21.35 13.25
CA GLY A 231 25.49 -22.49 12.34
C GLY A 231 25.72 -22.14 10.87
N LEU A 232 25.17 -21.01 10.42
CA LEU A 232 25.43 -20.41 9.11
C LEU A 232 25.75 -18.92 9.30
N THR A 233 26.85 -18.45 8.73
CA THR A 233 27.27 -17.04 8.75
C THR A 233 27.37 -16.51 7.33
N LEU A 234 26.64 -15.43 7.01
CA LEU A 234 26.65 -14.76 5.71
C LEU A 234 27.25 -13.34 5.84
N CYS A 235 28.50 -13.18 5.41
CA CYS A 235 29.20 -11.90 5.33
C CYS A 235 29.27 -11.44 3.87
N ASP A 236 28.86 -10.20 3.59
CA ASP A 236 28.93 -9.52 2.30
C ASP A 236 28.46 -10.38 1.11
N SER A 237 27.46 -11.23 1.36
CA SER A 237 26.97 -12.27 0.45
C SER A 237 25.59 -11.93 -0.08
N ARG A 238 25.27 -12.30 -1.33
CA ARG A 238 24.07 -11.87 -2.03
C ARG A 238 23.32 -12.98 -2.75
N SER A 239 21.99 -12.89 -2.80
CA SER A 239 21.13 -13.86 -3.50
C SER A 239 21.31 -15.27 -2.93
N ILE A 240 21.19 -15.43 -1.61
CA ILE A 240 21.40 -16.71 -0.91
C ILE A 240 20.04 -17.29 -0.51
N VAL A 241 19.75 -18.51 -0.96
CA VAL A 241 18.51 -19.23 -0.63
C VAL A 241 18.81 -20.41 0.30
N VAL A 242 18.13 -20.48 1.43
CA VAL A 242 18.20 -21.58 2.42
C VAL A 242 16.82 -22.23 2.50
N ASN A 243 16.67 -23.43 1.93
CA ASN A 243 15.39 -24.13 1.81
C ASN A 243 15.46 -25.53 2.42
N ALA A 244 14.45 -25.89 3.22
CA ALA A 244 14.33 -27.24 3.82
C ALA A 244 15.57 -27.68 4.60
N CYS A 245 16.30 -26.73 5.20
CA CYS A 245 17.49 -27.01 6.00
C CYS A 245 17.12 -27.20 7.47
N ARG A 246 17.99 -27.84 8.25
CA ARG A 246 17.77 -28.10 9.68
C ARG A 246 18.97 -27.68 10.51
N PHE A 247 18.74 -26.95 11.60
CA PHE A 247 19.77 -26.43 12.50
C PHE A 247 19.57 -26.97 13.92
N VAL A 248 20.62 -27.60 14.47
CA VAL A 248 20.59 -28.25 15.79
C VAL A 248 21.88 -27.93 16.57
N GLY A 249 21.76 -27.57 17.85
CA GLY A 249 22.90 -27.55 18.79
C GLY A 249 23.80 -26.31 18.75
N TYR A 250 23.37 -25.21 18.12
CA TYR A 250 24.09 -23.93 18.15
C TYR A 250 23.55 -23.01 19.25
N SER A 251 24.44 -22.48 20.10
CA SER A 251 24.06 -21.68 21.27
C SER A 251 24.32 -20.17 21.17
N SER A 252 24.87 -19.66 20.06
CA SER A 252 24.92 -18.22 19.79
C SER A 252 23.78 -17.82 18.84
N ALA A 253 23.95 -18.04 17.54
CA ALA A 253 22.90 -17.88 16.52
C ALA A 253 22.80 -19.12 15.61
N CYS A 254 21.59 -19.56 15.23
CA CYS A 254 21.48 -20.58 14.18
C CYS A 254 21.93 -20.01 12.83
N VAL A 255 21.47 -18.79 12.50
CA VAL A 255 21.88 -18.07 11.29
C VAL A 255 22.27 -16.64 11.63
N GLN A 256 23.40 -16.19 11.10
CA GLN A 256 23.94 -14.85 11.24
C GLN A 256 24.02 -14.17 9.86
N LEU A 257 23.43 -12.99 9.74
CA LEU A 257 23.27 -12.22 8.52
C LEU A 257 23.97 -10.86 8.65
N GLY A 258 25.04 -10.68 7.89
CA GLY A 258 25.89 -9.49 7.96
C GLY A 258 27.01 -9.61 9.01
N SER A 259 27.98 -8.71 8.90
CA SER A 259 29.18 -8.68 9.73
C SER A 259 28.89 -8.09 11.12
N GLN A 260 29.26 -8.85 12.17
CA GLN A 260 29.66 -8.27 13.45
C GLN A 260 31.18 -8.12 13.40
N GLY A 261 31.71 -6.97 13.83
CA GLY A 261 33.11 -6.57 13.59
C GLY A 261 34.14 -7.59 14.08
N GLY A 262 34.65 -8.43 13.18
CA GLY A 262 35.53 -9.57 13.49
C GLY A 262 35.01 -10.94 13.05
N ALA A 263 33.86 -11.04 12.35
CA ALA A 263 33.39 -12.31 11.79
C ALA A 263 34.19 -12.78 10.56
N CYS A 264 34.45 -11.89 9.59
CA CYS A 264 35.42 -12.10 8.50
C CYS A 264 36.43 -10.94 8.53
N PRO A 265 37.72 -11.17 8.86
CA PRO A 265 38.74 -10.11 8.86
C PRO A 265 39.07 -9.54 7.47
N ASP A 266 38.88 -10.35 6.43
CA ASP A 266 39.36 -10.09 5.07
C ASP A 266 38.31 -9.42 4.16
N ALA A 267 37.07 -9.25 4.63
CA ALA A 267 35.97 -8.74 3.84
C ALA A 267 35.99 -7.20 3.75
N GLY A 268 35.96 -6.65 2.53
CA GLY A 268 36.06 -5.22 2.29
C GLY A 268 34.85 -4.45 2.80
N ALA A 269 35.06 -3.46 3.67
CA ALA A 269 34.07 -2.74 4.48
C ALA A 269 33.06 -1.84 3.70
N THR A 270 32.65 -2.23 2.49
CA THR A 270 31.80 -1.45 1.58
C THR A 270 30.54 -2.18 1.10
N GLU A 271 30.50 -3.51 1.14
CA GLU A 271 29.34 -4.30 0.71
C GLU A 271 28.44 -4.70 1.90
N VAL A 272 27.25 -5.24 1.62
CA VAL A 272 26.21 -5.51 2.61
C VAL A 272 25.48 -6.79 2.19
N THR A 273 25.32 -7.74 3.12
CA THR A 273 24.57 -8.98 2.89
C THR A 273 23.15 -8.66 2.41
N ALA A 274 22.72 -9.21 1.28
CA ALA A 274 21.48 -8.77 0.62
C ALA A 274 20.73 -9.89 -0.08
N ASP A 275 19.41 -9.73 -0.20
CA ASP A 275 18.55 -10.65 -0.97
C ASP A 275 18.70 -12.10 -0.45
N VAL A 276 18.42 -12.30 0.85
CA VAL A 276 18.53 -13.60 1.52
C VAL A 276 17.13 -14.15 1.80
N ASP A 277 16.89 -15.39 1.39
CA ASP A 277 15.61 -16.08 1.52
C ASP A 277 15.77 -17.38 2.33
N ILE A 278 15.13 -17.47 3.48
CA ILE A 278 15.19 -18.60 4.42
C ILE A 278 13.78 -19.15 4.63
N HIS A 279 13.52 -20.34 4.08
CA HIS A 279 12.19 -20.93 4.14
C HIS A 279 12.14 -22.45 4.30
N ASN A 280 10.95 -22.94 4.70
CA ASN A 280 10.65 -24.36 4.94
C ASN A 280 11.64 -25.08 5.88
N SER A 281 12.40 -24.33 6.70
CA SER A 281 13.53 -24.86 7.47
C SER A 281 13.18 -25.07 8.95
N GLU A 282 13.90 -25.98 9.60
CA GLU A 282 13.70 -26.44 10.97
C GLU A 282 14.80 -25.90 11.90
N PHE A 283 14.41 -25.17 12.94
CA PHE A 283 15.30 -24.59 13.94
C PHE A 283 15.01 -25.17 15.33
N ALA A 284 15.95 -25.94 15.85
CA ALA A 284 15.91 -26.50 17.20
C ALA A 284 16.28 -25.43 18.27
N PRO A 285 16.22 -25.76 19.58
CA PRO A 285 16.40 -24.77 20.63
C PRO A 285 17.76 -24.06 20.57
N SER A 286 17.73 -22.73 20.64
CA SER A 286 18.86 -21.82 20.44
C SER A 286 18.76 -20.61 21.37
N ALA A 287 19.87 -19.94 21.64
CA ALA A 287 19.86 -18.70 22.44
C ALA A 287 19.22 -17.55 21.65
N ILE A 288 19.68 -17.35 20.42
CA ILE A 288 19.07 -16.49 19.41
C ILE A 288 18.92 -17.34 18.13
N THR A 289 17.78 -17.27 17.44
CA THR A 289 17.61 -18.03 16.19
C THR A 289 18.26 -17.30 15.01
N PHE A 290 17.97 -16.01 14.85
CA PHE A 290 18.51 -15.16 13.77
C PHE A 290 19.26 -13.94 14.35
N SER A 291 20.48 -13.70 13.91
CA SER A 291 21.24 -12.49 14.23
C SER A 291 21.40 -11.63 12.97
N ILE A 292 20.91 -10.39 13.00
CA ILE A 292 20.91 -9.46 11.87
C ILE A 292 21.82 -8.26 12.21
N GLY A 293 22.87 -8.08 11.40
CA GLY A 293 23.81 -6.96 11.45
C GLY A 293 23.67 -6.09 10.21
N THR A 294 24.70 -6.09 9.36
CA THR A 294 24.72 -5.41 8.06
C THR A 294 24.02 -6.25 6.98
N ALA A 295 22.69 -6.28 7.01
CA ALA A 295 21.88 -7.01 6.03
C ALA A 295 20.71 -6.18 5.46
N ARG A 296 20.11 -6.59 4.32
CA ARG A 296 18.90 -5.98 3.73
C ARG A 296 18.11 -6.96 2.86
N ASN A 297 16.81 -6.68 2.64
CA ASN A 297 15.89 -7.52 1.87
C ASN A 297 15.97 -8.99 2.29
N ILE A 298 15.61 -9.24 3.55
CA ILE A 298 15.71 -10.54 4.20
C ILE A 298 14.30 -11.13 4.34
N LEU A 299 14.10 -12.32 3.78
CA LEU A 299 12.84 -13.05 3.85
C LEU A 299 13.03 -14.29 4.72
N ILE A 300 12.28 -14.39 5.81
CA ILE A 300 12.29 -15.54 6.73
C ILE A 300 10.85 -16.04 6.82
N HIS A 301 10.50 -17.08 6.07
CA HIS A 301 9.11 -17.52 6.00
C HIS A 301 8.86 -19.03 5.98
N ARG A 302 7.71 -19.46 6.51
CA ARG A 302 7.28 -20.88 6.54
C ARG A 302 8.27 -21.82 7.26
N ASN A 303 9.04 -21.30 8.20
CA ASN A 303 9.96 -22.09 9.02
C ASN A 303 9.27 -22.64 10.27
N ILE A 304 9.82 -23.70 10.86
CA ILE A 304 9.43 -24.18 12.20
C ILE A 304 10.56 -23.88 13.17
N ILE A 305 10.25 -23.12 14.22
CA ILE A 305 11.22 -22.65 15.22
C ILE A 305 10.74 -23.11 16.60
N TYR A 306 11.55 -23.94 17.25
CA TYR A 306 11.21 -24.60 18.52
C TYR A 306 12.14 -24.14 19.65
N ARG A 307 11.53 -23.50 20.66
CA ARG A 307 12.15 -22.97 21.88
C ARG A 307 13.37 -22.07 21.64
N PRO A 308 13.17 -20.90 20.98
CA PRO A 308 14.11 -19.80 21.13
C PRO A 308 14.15 -19.40 22.61
N ARG A 309 15.36 -19.17 23.14
CA ARG A 309 15.56 -18.64 24.50
C ARG A 309 15.67 -17.12 24.43
N HIS A 310 16.83 -16.56 24.76
CA HIS A 310 17.05 -15.12 24.93
C HIS A 310 16.52 -14.18 23.85
N GLY A 311 16.35 -14.62 22.59
CA GLY A 311 15.57 -13.89 21.60
C GLY A 311 15.25 -14.70 20.35
N LEU A 312 14.28 -14.25 19.55
CA LEU A 312 14.02 -14.85 18.24
C LEU A 312 14.91 -14.20 17.15
N VAL A 313 14.90 -12.87 17.09
CA VAL A 313 15.72 -12.05 16.19
C VAL A 313 16.55 -11.05 17.01
N GLY A 314 17.88 -11.12 16.90
CA GLY A 314 18.81 -10.18 17.52
C GLY A 314 19.34 -9.15 16.51
N PHE A 315 19.39 -7.87 16.89
CA PHE A 315 20.02 -6.81 16.09
C PHE A 315 21.36 -6.37 16.68
N SER A 316 22.34 -6.16 15.80
CA SER A 316 23.71 -5.72 16.16
C SER A 316 23.95 -4.25 15.79
N PRO A 317 24.89 -3.52 16.46
CA PRO A 317 25.11 -2.11 16.18
C PRO A 317 25.69 -1.91 14.77
N GLN A 318 25.04 -1.11 13.94
CA GLN A 318 25.56 -0.74 12.63
C GLN A 318 26.54 0.45 12.74
N PRO A 319 27.57 0.53 11.87
CA PRO A 319 28.41 1.73 11.77
C PRO A 319 27.55 2.97 11.50
N SER A 320 27.78 4.04 12.27
CA SER A 320 26.85 5.14 12.55
C SER A 320 26.59 6.16 11.42
N GLN A 321 26.55 5.73 10.15
CA GLN A 321 26.47 6.65 8.99
C GLN A 321 25.48 6.26 7.87
N ARG A 322 24.68 5.20 8.00
CA ARG A 322 23.74 4.80 6.94
C ARG A 322 22.27 5.00 7.34
N PRO A 323 21.53 5.95 6.74
CA PRO A 323 20.08 6.02 6.90
C PRO A 323 19.42 4.82 6.22
N VAL A 324 18.42 4.24 6.89
CA VAL A 324 17.57 3.16 6.37
C VAL A 324 16.88 3.64 5.09
N LYS A 325 16.96 2.87 4.01
CA LYS A 325 16.31 3.19 2.73
C LYS A 325 15.06 2.33 2.52
N PRO A 326 14.07 2.81 1.74
CA PRO A 326 13.01 1.95 1.23
C PRO A 326 13.62 0.74 0.50
N GLY A 327 13.29 -0.48 0.95
CA GLY A 327 13.90 -1.73 0.50
C GLY A 327 14.95 -2.35 1.44
N ASP A 328 15.33 -1.67 2.54
CA ASP A 328 16.10 -2.28 3.64
C ASP A 328 15.19 -3.02 4.67
N VAL A 329 13.91 -3.23 4.35
CA VAL A 329 12.91 -3.94 5.17
C VAL A 329 13.13 -5.46 5.10
N GLY A 330 13.01 -6.13 6.24
CA GLY A 330 12.92 -7.60 6.30
C GLY A 330 11.48 -8.06 6.52
N CYS A 331 11.12 -9.25 6.04
CA CYS A 331 9.82 -9.87 6.31
C CYS A 331 10.01 -11.20 7.05
N PHE A 332 9.36 -11.34 8.19
CA PHE A 332 9.29 -12.57 8.98
C PHE A 332 7.83 -13.04 9.00
N SER A 333 7.49 -14.03 8.16
CA SER A 333 6.08 -14.38 7.93
C SER A 333 5.76 -15.87 7.79
N GLU A 334 4.52 -16.25 8.11
CA GLU A 334 4.02 -17.65 7.96
C GLU A 334 4.83 -18.70 8.75
N ASN A 335 5.68 -18.30 9.70
CA ASN A 335 6.49 -19.21 10.51
C ASN A 335 5.65 -19.83 11.65
N ILE A 336 5.99 -21.04 12.06
CA ILE A 336 5.48 -21.68 13.28
C ILE A 336 6.53 -21.48 14.38
N VAL A 337 6.21 -20.69 15.39
CA VAL A 337 7.08 -20.41 16.54
C VAL A 337 6.47 -21.01 17.80
N VAL A 338 7.11 -22.08 18.29
CA VAL A 338 6.83 -22.68 19.59
C VAL A 338 7.85 -22.15 20.59
N TRP A 339 7.39 -21.51 21.65
CA TRP A 339 8.22 -20.79 22.62
C TRP A 339 7.78 -21.09 24.06
N ARG A 340 8.51 -20.57 25.05
CA ARG A 340 8.14 -20.66 26.47
C ARG A 340 8.32 -19.33 27.19
N GLY A 341 7.42 -19.05 28.13
CA GLY A 341 7.44 -17.84 28.96
C GLY A 341 8.63 -17.73 29.90
N ASP A 342 9.22 -18.87 30.30
CA ASP A 342 10.43 -18.94 31.13
C ASP A 342 11.75 -18.89 30.35
N GLU A 343 11.71 -18.93 29.01
CA GLU A 343 12.91 -18.91 28.16
C GLU A 343 13.00 -17.69 27.23
N LEU A 344 11.88 -17.14 26.74
CA LEU A 344 11.87 -16.08 25.72
C LEU A 344 11.76 -14.67 26.33
N ASP A 345 12.89 -13.95 26.37
CA ASP A 345 12.93 -12.56 26.85
C ASP A 345 12.18 -11.59 25.92
N ALA A 346 12.41 -11.69 24.61
CA ALA A 346 11.90 -10.77 23.60
C ALA A 346 11.83 -11.43 22.21
N VAL A 347 10.85 -11.05 21.37
CA VAL A 347 10.83 -11.47 19.95
C VAL A 347 11.96 -10.79 19.17
N ILE A 348 12.06 -9.47 19.28
CA ILE A 348 13.13 -8.67 18.70
C ILE A 348 14.00 -8.13 19.86
N LYS A 349 15.31 -8.34 19.78
CA LYS A 349 16.26 -7.92 20.82
C LYS A 349 17.36 -7.06 20.22
N GLY A 350 17.34 -5.76 20.52
CA GLY A 350 18.45 -4.86 20.22
C GLY A 350 19.60 -5.04 21.22
N SER A 351 20.84 -4.88 20.75
CA SER A 351 21.98 -4.56 21.62
C SER A 351 22.03 -3.05 21.90
N ASP A 352 22.62 -2.64 23.03
CA ASP A 352 22.72 -1.22 23.42
C ASP A 352 23.29 -0.35 22.28
N GLY A 353 22.51 0.67 21.87
CA GLY A 353 22.87 1.59 20.78
C GLY A 353 22.59 1.10 19.35
N ALA A 354 22.05 -0.11 19.16
CA ALA A 354 21.59 -0.58 17.84
C ALA A 354 20.17 -0.07 17.54
N GLN A 355 19.98 0.57 16.38
CA GLN A 355 18.64 0.79 15.83
C GLN A 355 18.15 -0.51 15.18
N ALA A 356 16.98 -0.99 15.58
CA ALA A 356 16.33 -2.12 14.91
C ALA A 356 16.01 -1.74 13.46
N GLN A 357 16.30 -2.64 12.51
CA GLN A 357 15.77 -2.49 11.15
C GLN A 357 14.26 -2.77 11.16
N PRO A 358 13.47 -2.13 10.27
CA PRO A 358 12.06 -2.49 10.10
C PRO A 358 11.95 -3.96 9.66
N LEU A 359 11.43 -4.79 10.57
CA LEU A 359 11.11 -6.19 10.34
C LEU A 359 9.59 -6.36 10.43
N GLU A 360 8.95 -6.62 9.29
CA GLU A 360 7.51 -6.87 9.24
C GLU A 360 7.21 -8.28 9.76
N LEU A 361 6.45 -8.36 10.85
CA LEU A 361 5.90 -9.61 11.38
C LEU A 361 4.50 -9.83 10.78
N ALA A 362 4.29 -10.90 10.04
CA ALA A 362 2.99 -11.17 9.43
C ALA A 362 2.62 -12.65 9.35
N ARG A 363 1.36 -12.98 9.65
CA ARG A 363 0.74 -14.29 9.43
C ARG A 363 1.44 -15.45 10.16
N ASN A 364 2.29 -15.17 11.15
CA ASN A 364 3.01 -16.19 11.93
C ASN A 364 2.05 -16.91 12.91
N LEU A 365 2.47 -18.08 13.38
CA LEU A 365 1.73 -18.86 14.36
C LEU A 365 2.56 -19.02 15.63
N TRP A 366 2.02 -18.52 16.74
CA TRP A 366 2.67 -18.45 18.03
C TRP A 366 2.01 -19.41 19.02
N TYR A 367 2.80 -20.29 19.62
CA TYR A 367 2.35 -21.24 20.63
C TYR A 367 3.31 -21.26 21.83
N CYS A 368 2.80 -20.87 22.99
CA CYS A 368 3.51 -20.92 24.26
C CYS A 368 3.30 -22.29 24.91
N GLU A 369 4.36 -23.06 25.10
CA GLU A 369 4.30 -24.46 25.54
C GLU A 369 3.94 -24.59 27.03
N ASP A 370 4.50 -23.72 27.88
CA ASP A 370 4.26 -23.67 29.32
C ASP A 370 2.97 -22.92 29.70
N ILE A 371 2.66 -21.80 29.01
CA ILE A 371 1.44 -21.02 29.22
C ILE A 371 0.58 -20.99 27.95
N SER A 372 0.04 -22.14 27.55
CA SER A 372 -0.80 -22.29 26.33
C SER A 372 -1.92 -21.25 26.17
N ARG A 373 -2.51 -20.76 27.27
CA ARG A 373 -3.54 -19.69 27.26
C ARG A 373 -3.00 -18.28 26.95
N SER A 374 -1.70 -18.06 27.08
CA SER A 374 -1.01 -16.78 26.84
C SER A 374 0.09 -16.95 25.79
N SER A 375 -0.31 -17.36 24.59
CA SER A 375 0.62 -17.59 23.47
C SER A 375 1.05 -16.33 22.71
N MET A 376 0.66 -15.13 23.17
CA MET A 376 1.16 -13.86 22.64
C MET A 376 2.58 -13.62 23.17
N PRO A 377 3.60 -13.54 22.31
CA PRO A 377 4.98 -13.39 22.74
C PRO A 377 5.31 -11.94 23.13
N PRO A 378 6.45 -11.69 23.80
CA PRO A 378 6.91 -10.35 24.16
C PRO A 378 7.34 -9.52 22.94
N LEU A 379 6.36 -8.95 22.23
CA LEU A 379 6.57 -8.18 21.00
C LEU A 379 7.17 -6.77 21.20
N HIS A 380 6.93 -6.15 22.35
CA HIS A 380 7.40 -4.81 22.75
C HIS A 380 7.11 -3.69 21.73
N GLU A 381 7.93 -3.55 20.70
CA GLU A 381 7.87 -2.50 19.67
C GLU A 381 7.38 -3.03 18.31
N ALA A 382 7.33 -4.35 18.12
CA ALA A 382 6.97 -4.97 16.85
C ALA A 382 5.46 -5.27 16.75
N VAL A 383 4.87 -5.08 15.57
CA VAL A 383 3.44 -5.36 15.31
C VAL A 383 3.31 -6.58 14.41
N GLU A 384 2.64 -7.63 14.89
CA GLU A 384 2.29 -8.82 14.11
C GLU A 384 0.92 -8.63 13.42
N VAL A 385 0.92 -8.68 12.09
CA VAL A 385 -0.30 -8.59 11.26
C VAL A 385 -0.86 -9.98 10.99
N ASP A 386 -2.15 -10.24 11.27
CA ASP A 386 -2.83 -11.52 11.02
C ASP A 386 -2.19 -12.77 11.68
N GLY A 387 -1.49 -12.58 12.80
CA GLY A 387 -0.90 -13.66 13.59
C GLY A 387 -1.92 -14.60 14.23
N VAL A 388 -1.57 -15.89 14.34
CA VAL A 388 -2.34 -16.92 15.05
C VAL A 388 -1.71 -17.19 16.41
N TYR A 389 -2.52 -17.28 17.47
CA TYR A 389 -2.05 -17.51 18.83
C TYR A 389 -2.78 -18.69 19.49
N GLY A 390 -2.05 -19.54 20.23
CA GLY A 390 -2.64 -20.54 21.13
C GLY A 390 -3.08 -21.85 20.46
N GLU A 391 -2.79 -22.02 19.17
CA GLU A 391 -2.96 -23.27 18.47
C GLU A 391 -1.71 -24.14 18.60
N ASN A 392 -1.82 -25.28 19.27
CA ASN A 392 -0.73 -26.24 19.37
C ASN A 392 -0.49 -26.88 17.99
N PRO A 393 0.74 -26.80 17.42
CA PRO A 393 1.07 -27.39 16.12
C PRO A 393 1.20 -28.92 16.12
N GLN A 394 1.18 -29.55 17.30
CA GLN A 394 1.37 -30.98 17.51
C GLN A 394 2.67 -31.47 16.86
N LEU A 395 3.80 -31.01 17.41
CA LEU A 395 5.12 -31.48 16.97
C LEU A 395 5.25 -33.00 17.23
N VAL A 396 5.85 -33.73 16.29
CA VAL A 396 5.90 -35.21 16.31
C VAL A 396 6.58 -35.76 17.58
N ASP A 397 7.84 -35.39 17.79
CA ASP A 397 8.63 -35.78 18.97
C ASP A 397 9.73 -34.73 19.23
N PRO A 398 9.35 -33.54 19.74
CA PRO A 398 10.30 -32.46 19.95
C PRO A 398 11.33 -32.77 21.04
N ALA A 399 11.08 -33.77 21.91
CA ALA A 399 12.01 -34.20 22.95
C ALA A 399 13.20 -34.95 22.35
N ASN A 400 12.98 -35.79 21.34
CA ASN A 400 14.04 -36.42 20.54
C ASN A 400 14.41 -35.60 19.28
N GLY A 401 13.94 -34.35 19.21
CA GLY A 401 14.31 -33.36 18.19
C GLY A 401 13.53 -33.43 16.88
N ASP A 402 12.52 -34.28 16.74
CA ASP A 402 11.62 -34.29 15.58
C ASP A 402 10.53 -33.21 15.74
N ILE A 403 10.88 -32.00 15.30
CA ILE A 403 10.03 -30.80 15.41
C ILE A 403 9.06 -30.62 14.22
N ARG A 404 8.81 -31.65 13.42
CA ARG A 404 7.82 -31.58 12.33
C ARG A 404 6.41 -31.39 12.92
N ALA A 405 5.65 -30.45 12.37
CA ALA A 405 4.26 -30.21 12.80
C ALA A 405 3.29 -31.22 12.16
N LEU A 406 2.48 -31.90 12.97
CA LEU A 406 1.41 -32.79 12.49
C LEU A 406 0.20 -32.02 11.94
N ARG A 407 0.03 -30.75 12.32
CA ARG A 407 -1.04 -29.87 11.84
C ARG A 407 -0.53 -28.90 10.79
N THR A 408 -1.26 -28.74 9.68
CA THR A 408 -0.97 -27.70 8.69
C THR A 408 -1.32 -26.32 9.24
N VAL A 409 -0.61 -25.27 8.81
CA VAL A 409 -0.88 -23.86 9.17
C VAL A 409 -2.33 -23.46 8.86
N GLU A 410 -2.90 -24.00 7.78
CA GLU A 410 -4.30 -23.81 7.40
C GLU A 410 -5.26 -24.42 8.42
N SER A 411 -5.03 -25.66 8.87
CA SER A 411 -5.78 -26.28 9.97
C SER A 411 -5.59 -25.53 11.30
N MET A 412 -4.41 -24.90 11.43
CA MET A 412 -4.02 -23.86 12.38
C MET A 412 -5.07 -22.75 12.47
N ARG A 413 -5.06 -21.90 11.43
CA ARG A 413 -5.97 -20.75 11.24
C ARG A 413 -7.44 -21.15 11.30
N ALA A 414 -7.80 -22.28 10.67
CA ALA A 414 -9.16 -22.80 10.64
C ALA A 414 -9.66 -23.31 12.01
N ALA A 415 -8.78 -23.56 12.98
CA ALA A 415 -9.15 -23.88 14.37
C ALA A 415 -9.15 -22.64 15.27
N ALA A 416 -8.14 -21.76 15.14
CA ALA A 416 -8.10 -20.48 15.85
C ALA A 416 -9.39 -19.66 15.61
N SER A 417 -9.78 -19.53 14.34
CA SER A 417 -11.03 -18.85 13.92
C SER A 417 -12.33 -19.50 14.41
N ARG A 418 -12.28 -20.75 14.91
CA ARG A 418 -13.42 -21.42 15.62
C ARG A 418 -13.37 -21.21 17.13
N ARG A 419 -12.17 -21.09 17.71
CA ARG A 419 -11.94 -20.87 19.14
C ARG A 419 -12.15 -19.42 19.59
N THR A 420 -12.29 -18.49 18.66
CA THR A 420 -12.83 -17.16 18.89
C THR A 420 -14.35 -17.16 18.61
N PRO A 421 -15.22 -17.63 19.55
CA PRO A 421 -16.67 -17.61 19.33
C PRO A 421 -17.14 -16.17 19.07
N LEU A 422 -16.58 -15.16 19.73
CA LEU A 422 -16.95 -13.76 19.50
C LEU A 422 -16.48 -13.19 18.16
N GLU A 423 -15.33 -13.61 17.59
CA GLU A 423 -14.98 -13.20 16.23
C GLU A 423 -15.75 -13.98 15.15
N SER A 424 -16.18 -15.22 15.44
CA SER A 424 -16.96 -16.02 14.50
C SER A 424 -18.43 -15.60 14.52
N TRP A 425 -19.05 -15.39 15.69
CA TRP A 425 -20.33 -14.69 15.82
C TRP A 425 -20.25 -13.25 15.29
N GLY A 426 -19.14 -12.54 15.53
CA GLY A 426 -18.84 -11.26 14.92
C GLY A 426 -18.89 -11.35 13.40
N ARG A 427 -18.10 -12.23 12.77
CA ARG A 427 -18.14 -12.44 11.31
C ARG A 427 -19.50 -12.93 10.79
N LEU A 428 -20.26 -13.72 11.57
CA LEU A 428 -21.60 -14.22 11.21
C LEU A 428 -22.70 -13.17 11.30
N LEU A 429 -22.61 -12.22 12.25
CA LEU A 429 -23.60 -11.16 12.46
C LEU A 429 -23.22 -9.85 11.74
N TRP A 430 -21.93 -9.50 11.69
CA TRP A 430 -21.43 -8.30 11.03
C TRP A 430 -21.44 -8.39 9.52
N ARG A 431 -21.22 -9.55 8.88
CA ARG A 431 -21.34 -9.64 7.41
C ARG A 431 -22.76 -9.32 6.92
N PRO A 432 -23.83 -10.00 7.37
CA PRO A 432 -25.20 -9.61 7.04
C PRO A 432 -25.58 -8.26 7.66
N GLY A 433 -25.01 -7.88 8.81
CA GLY A 433 -25.18 -6.56 9.43
C GLY A 433 -24.70 -5.41 8.54
N TRP A 434 -23.43 -5.41 8.12
CA TRP A 434 -22.84 -4.42 7.22
C TRP A 434 -23.45 -4.51 5.82
N GLN A 435 -23.75 -5.69 5.29
CA GLN A 435 -24.52 -5.83 4.05
C GLN A 435 -25.88 -5.11 4.18
N THR A 436 -26.61 -5.33 5.27
CA THR A 436 -27.85 -4.63 5.56
C THR A 436 -27.63 -3.13 5.73
N LEU A 437 -26.55 -2.69 6.39
CA LEU A 437 -26.26 -1.28 6.63
C LEU A 437 -25.82 -0.53 5.36
N ILE A 438 -25.06 -1.18 4.48
CA ILE A 438 -24.68 -0.68 3.15
C ILE A 438 -25.90 -0.67 2.22
N CYS A 439 -26.74 -1.71 2.25
CA CYS A 439 -28.02 -1.70 1.53
C CYS A 439 -28.97 -0.63 2.06
N LEU A 440 -29.06 -0.42 3.38
CA LEU A 440 -29.85 0.66 4.00
C LEU A 440 -29.26 2.03 3.69
N ALA A 441 -27.94 2.19 3.64
CA ALA A 441 -27.28 3.41 3.21
C ALA A 441 -27.55 3.68 1.72
N GLY A 442 -27.51 2.65 0.87
CA GLY A 442 -27.91 2.72 -0.54
C GLY A 442 -29.39 3.06 -0.72
N VAL A 443 -30.30 2.46 0.05
CA VAL A 443 -31.73 2.80 0.05
C VAL A 443 -31.98 4.20 0.63
N ALA A 444 -31.24 4.61 1.64
CA ALA A 444 -31.29 5.96 2.20
C ALA A 444 -30.77 7.00 1.20
N ALA A 445 -29.69 6.68 0.47
CA ALA A 445 -29.15 7.45 -0.65
C ALA A 445 -30.16 7.57 -1.80
N LEU A 446 -30.84 6.47 -2.17
CA LEU A 446 -31.93 6.44 -3.15
C LEU A 446 -33.18 7.20 -2.68
N ARG A 447 -33.44 7.29 -1.36
CA ARG A 447 -34.46 8.19 -0.77
C ARG A 447 -33.96 9.64 -0.66
N PHE A 448 -32.65 9.86 -0.56
CA PHE A 448 -32.00 11.17 -0.56
C PHE A 448 -32.07 11.81 -1.95
N ILE A 449 -31.96 10.99 -2.99
CA ILE A 449 -32.36 11.26 -4.37
C ILE A 449 -33.87 11.55 -4.38
N ARG A 450 -34.22 12.84 -4.43
CA ARG A 450 -35.61 13.26 -4.61
C ARG A 450 -36.08 12.84 -6.00
N LEU A 451 -36.94 11.83 -6.06
CA LEU A 451 -37.78 11.59 -7.24
C LEU A 451 -38.86 12.69 -7.30
N PRO A 452 -39.06 13.39 -8.43
CA PRO A 452 -40.02 14.49 -8.51
C PRO A 452 -41.45 14.02 -8.22
N ASN A 453 -42.02 14.58 -7.14
CA ASN A 453 -43.33 14.21 -6.63
C ASN A 453 -44.39 15.17 -7.19
N ARG A 454 -44.90 14.86 -8.40
CA ARG A 454 -45.90 15.68 -9.14
C ARG A 454 -47.19 16.04 -8.37
N SER A 455 -47.50 15.36 -7.27
CA SER A 455 -48.70 15.59 -6.45
C SER A 455 -48.53 16.69 -5.39
N LEU A 456 -47.31 17.20 -5.17
CA LEU A 456 -47.13 18.40 -4.37
C LEU A 456 -47.31 19.61 -5.29
N GLN A 457 -48.46 20.27 -5.19
CA GLN A 457 -48.54 21.70 -5.49
C GLN A 457 -47.35 22.39 -4.77
N PRO A 458 -46.65 23.34 -5.41
CA PRO A 458 -45.55 24.02 -4.75
C PRO A 458 -46.08 24.62 -3.45
N ARG A 459 -45.42 24.33 -2.32
CA ARG A 459 -45.65 25.05 -1.06
C ARG A 459 -45.12 26.48 -1.21
N ALA A 460 -45.85 27.30 -1.98
CA ALA A 460 -45.56 28.71 -2.18
C ALA A 460 -45.53 29.51 -0.85
N ASN A 461 -46.09 28.92 0.22
CA ASN A 461 -46.17 29.50 1.56
C ASN A 461 -45.27 28.82 2.61
N SER A 462 -44.33 27.93 2.25
CA SER A 462 -43.28 27.56 3.22
C SER A 462 -42.25 28.69 3.28
N GLY A 463 -42.41 29.57 4.28
CA GLY A 463 -41.41 30.59 4.63
C GLY A 463 -40.05 29.98 5.03
N PRO A 464 -39.10 30.79 5.52
CA PRO A 464 -37.82 30.27 6.03
C PRO A 464 -38.05 29.12 7.00
N PRO A 465 -37.23 28.04 6.94
CA PRO A 465 -37.33 26.95 7.89
C PRO A 465 -37.32 27.54 9.31
N ALA A 466 -38.24 27.04 10.15
CA ALA A 466 -38.36 27.56 11.50
C ALA A 466 -37.03 27.38 12.22
N GLU A 467 -36.67 28.31 13.09
CA GLU A 467 -35.41 28.24 13.83
C GLU A 467 -35.30 26.91 14.60
N THR A 468 -36.44 26.41 15.09
CA THR A 468 -36.62 25.10 15.71
C THR A 468 -36.21 23.93 14.81
N ASP A 469 -36.46 24.00 13.50
CA ASP A 469 -36.14 22.92 12.56
C ASP A 469 -34.64 22.88 12.23
N VAL A 470 -33.99 24.05 12.15
CA VAL A 470 -32.53 24.14 12.00
C VAL A 470 -31.84 23.67 13.28
N ARG A 471 -32.32 24.07 14.46
CA ARG A 471 -31.83 23.58 15.76
C ARG A 471 -32.00 22.06 15.91
N ARG A 472 -33.14 21.49 15.48
CA ARG A 472 -33.34 20.02 15.42
C ARG A 472 -32.33 19.35 14.49
N ALA A 473 -32.08 19.92 13.31
CA ALA A 473 -31.07 19.39 12.38
C ALA A 473 -29.66 19.42 12.99
N LEU A 474 -29.30 20.46 13.73
CA LEU A 474 -28.03 20.55 14.47
C LEU A 474 -27.95 19.52 15.61
N PHE A 475 -29.05 19.27 16.34
CA PHE A 475 -29.10 18.21 17.35
C PHE A 475 -28.87 16.82 16.73
N PHE A 476 -29.55 16.51 15.63
CA PHE A 476 -29.31 15.27 14.89
C PHE A 476 -27.88 15.19 14.32
N ALA A 477 -27.31 16.30 13.87
CA ALA A 477 -25.91 16.34 13.43
C ALA A 477 -24.94 16.00 14.58
N ALA A 478 -25.16 16.54 15.79
CA ALA A 478 -24.36 16.21 16.97
C ALA A 478 -24.45 14.70 17.31
N LEU A 479 -25.65 14.11 17.25
CA LEU A 479 -25.84 12.66 17.47
C LEU A 479 -25.16 11.80 16.39
N VAL A 480 -25.24 12.20 15.12
CA VAL A 480 -24.57 11.48 14.01
C VAL A 480 -23.05 11.58 14.15
N LEU A 481 -22.51 12.74 14.48
CA LEU A 481 -21.08 12.94 14.72
C LEU A 481 -20.59 12.13 15.93
N ALA A 482 -21.34 12.11 17.04
CA ALA A 482 -21.05 11.26 18.19
C ALA A 482 -21.11 9.76 17.85
N GLY A 483 -22.06 9.33 17.01
CA GLY A 483 -22.14 7.96 16.50
C GLY A 483 -20.95 7.58 15.60
N LEU A 484 -20.49 8.51 14.75
CA LEU A 484 -19.29 8.33 13.93
C LEU A 484 -18.01 8.31 14.77
N PHE A 485 -17.95 9.07 15.87
CA PHE A 485 -16.87 8.97 16.86
C PHE A 485 -16.82 7.58 17.49
N ILE A 486 -17.91 7.12 18.12
CA ILE A 486 -17.99 5.77 18.73
C ILE A 486 -17.58 4.69 17.71
N TYR A 487 -18.04 4.82 16.46
CA TYR A 487 -17.66 3.93 15.38
C TYR A 487 -16.15 3.97 15.09
N GLY A 488 -15.60 5.16 14.87
CA GLY A 488 -14.21 5.38 14.51
C GLY A 488 -13.23 4.96 15.60
N SER A 489 -13.58 5.13 16.86
CA SER A 489 -12.75 4.78 18.02
C SER A 489 -12.71 3.27 18.31
N LEU A 490 -13.75 2.51 17.94
CA LEU A 490 -13.85 1.06 18.18
C LEU A 490 -13.47 0.19 16.96
N LEU A 491 -13.40 0.78 15.76
CA LEU A 491 -12.82 0.17 14.56
C LEU A 491 -11.37 -0.29 14.85
N PRO A 492 -10.86 -1.42 14.31
CA PRO A 492 -11.46 -2.40 13.40
C PRO A 492 -12.38 -3.45 14.06
N PHE A 493 -12.85 -3.23 15.30
CA PHE A 493 -13.77 -4.11 16.05
C PHE A 493 -13.20 -5.49 16.45
N TYR A 494 -11.88 -5.59 16.67
CA TYR A 494 -11.24 -6.78 17.24
C TYR A 494 -11.51 -6.92 18.74
N TYR A 495 -12.72 -7.35 19.08
CA TYR A 495 -13.13 -7.55 20.47
C TYR A 495 -12.35 -8.67 21.15
N ARG A 496 -11.62 -8.35 22.23
CA ARG A 496 -10.97 -9.29 23.13
C ARG A 496 -11.59 -9.18 24.52
N TRP A 497 -12.21 -10.27 24.99
CA TRP A 497 -12.66 -10.36 26.37
C TRP A 497 -11.47 -10.26 27.32
N GLN A 498 -11.59 -9.42 28.34
CA GLN A 498 -10.65 -9.28 29.46
C GLN A 498 -11.41 -9.37 30.78
N ASP A 499 -10.76 -9.85 31.84
CA ASP A 499 -11.38 -9.94 33.16
C ASP A 499 -11.44 -8.56 33.83
N TRP A 500 -12.53 -8.30 34.56
CA TRP A 500 -12.79 -6.98 35.16
C TRP A 500 -11.61 -6.40 36.00
N PRO A 501 -10.92 -7.18 36.87
CA PRO A 501 -9.78 -6.66 37.63
C PRO A 501 -8.58 -6.24 36.75
N GLU A 502 -8.44 -6.85 35.57
CA GLU A 502 -7.36 -6.54 34.61
C GLU A 502 -7.65 -5.22 33.88
N ILE A 503 -8.87 -5.07 33.36
CA ILE A 503 -9.37 -3.83 32.75
C ILE A 503 -9.25 -2.66 33.74
N MET A 504 -9.66 -2.88 34.99
CA MET A 504 -9.52 -1.85 36.04
C MET A 504 -8.06 -1.50 36.29
N ARG A 505 -7.12 -2.46 36.29
CA ARG A 505 -5.69 -2.16 36.49
C ARG A 505 -5.12 -1.34 35.33
N GLN A 506 -5.44 -1.70 34.09
CA GLN A 506 -5.04 -0.96 32.88
C GLN A 506 -5.61 0.47 32.90
N TRP A 507 -6.89 0.62 33.26
CA TRP A 507 -7.55 1.93 33.38
C TRP A 507 -6.90 2.83 34.45
N HIS A 508 -6.56 2.30 35.62
CA HIS A 508 -5.86 3.08 36.65
C HIS A 508 -4.38 3.38 36.28
N ALA A 509 -3.81 2.63 35.34
CA ALA A 509 -2.46 2.81 34.80
C ALA A 509 -2.43 3.53 33.45
N LEU A 510 -3.53 4.21 33.06
CA LEU A 510 -3.66 4.99 31.83
C LEU A 510 -2.45 5.91 31.61
N PRO A 511 -1.65 5.76 30.54
CA PRO A 511 -0.44 6.54 30.34
C PRO A 511 -0.75 7.99 29.95
N LEU A 512 0.11 8.91 30.41
CA LEU A 512 0.21 10.27 29.90
C LEU A 512 1.40 10.31 28.91
N LEU A 513 1.11 10.25 27.61
CA LEU A 513 2.13 10.13 26.57
C LEU A 513 2.85 11.48 26.35
N THR A 514 4.15 11.43 26.03
CA THR A 514 4.94 12.62 25.69
C THR A 514 4.62 13.10 24.27
N ILE A 515 4.09 14.32 24.14
CA ILE A 515 3.65 14.87 22.84
C ILE A 515 4.84 15.42 22.03
N ASP A 516 5.44 14.55 21.21
CA ASP A 516 6.39 14.95 20.18
C ASP A 516 5.68 15.60 18.96
N VAL A 517 6.38 15.77 17.82
CA VAL A 517 5.80 16.40 16.62
C VAL A 517 4.78 15.49 15.92
N TYR A 518 4.91 14.17 16.03
CA TYR A 518 4.03 13.21 15.37
C TYR A 518 2.77 12.94 16.21
N HIS A 519 2.93 12.73 17.52
CA HIS A 519 1.80 12.62 18.45
C HIS A 519 0.97 13.91 18.58
N LEU A 520 1.50 15.07 18.15
CA LEU A 520 0.72 16.31 18.07
C LEU A 520 -0.38 16.25 16.99
N ALA A 521 -0.16 15.55 15.88
CA ALA A 521 -1.13 15.44 14.80
C ALA A 521 -2.37 14.64 15.25
N ASP A 522 -2.14 13.52 15.93
CA ASP A 522 -3.17 12.69 16.56
C ASP A 522 -3.94 13.47 17.64
N TRP A 523 -3.22 14.15 18.54
CA TRP A 523 -3.82 15.02 19.56
C TRP A 523 -4.68 16.16 18.95
N MET A 524 -4.26 16.72 17.82
CA MET A 524 -5.07 17.69 17.06
C MET A 524 -6.28 17.06 16.35
N ALA A 525 -6.16 15.83 15.85
CA ALA A 525 -7.28 15.11 15.23
C ALA A 525 -8.39 14.86 16.26
N ASN A 526 -8.03 14.37 17.45
CA ASN A 526 -8.99 14.06 18.52
C ASN A 526 -9.65 15.36 19.06
N LEU A 527 -8.91 16.46 19.17
CA LEU A 527 -9.48 17.78 19.47
C LEU A 527 -10.43 18.27 18.37
N LEU A 528 -10.02 18.21 17.10
CA LEU A 528 -10.82 18.65 15.96
C LEU A 528 -12.11 17.84 15.80
N LEU A 529 -12.11 16.56 16.16
CA LEU A 529 -13.27 15.67 16.06
C LEU A 529 -14.42 16.13 16.97
N PHE A 530 -14.10 16.67 18.15
CA PHE A 530 -15.09 17.12 19.13
C PHE A 530 -15.55 18.57 18.96
N VAL A 531 -14.81 19.41 18.24
CA VAL A 531 -15.23 20.80 17.94
C VAL A 531 -16.60 20.85 17.21
N PRO A 532 -16.86 20.06 16.14
CA PRO A 532 -18.17 19.97 15.51
C PRO A 532 -19.27 19.43 16.44
N ILE A 533 -18.96 18.45 17.30
CA ILE A 533 -19.92 17.86 18.24
C ILE A 533 -20.37 18.90 19.26
N GLY A 534 -19.41 19.56 19.93
CA GLY A 534 -19.67 20.63 20.89
C GLY A 534 -20.40 21.82 20.26
N PHE A 535 -20.00 22.22 19.05
CA PHE A 535 -20.66 23.30 18.29
C PHE A 535 -22.12 22.98 18.00
N CYS A 536 -22.40 21.79 17.44
CA CYS A 536 -23.75 21.41 17.06
C CYS A 536 -24.66 21.23 18.28
N ALA A 537 -24.16 20.62 19.36
CA ALA A 537 -24.90 20.47 20.60
C ALA A 537 -25.26 21.83 21.25
N ALA A 538 -24.29 22.74 21.35
CA ALA A 538 -24.50 24.08 21.88
C ALA A 538 -25.45 24.92 20.99
N ALA A 539 -25.21 24.97 19.68
CA ALA A 539 -26.05 25.71 18.75
C ALA A 539 -27.50 25.18 18.69
N ALA A 540 -27.71 23.87 18.85
CA ALA A 540 -29.04 23.27 18.97
C ALA A 540 -29.76 23.63 20.28
N ALA A 541 -29.05 23.60 21.42
CA ALA A 541 -29.59 24.00 22.73
C ALA A 541 -30.02 25.48 22.78
N GLY A 542 -29.37 26.32 21.96
CA GLY A 542 -29.89 27.56 21.41
C GLY A 542 -30.29 28.62 22.45
N PHE A 543 -29.32 29.44 22.82
CA PHE A 543 -29.31 30.20 24.07
C PHE A 543 -30.20 31.46 24.10
N GLY A 544 -30.52 32.07 22.96
CA GLY A 544 -31.62 33.04 22.82
C GLY A 544 -31.69 34.13 23.91
N ARG A 545 -32.90 34.37 24.46
CA ARG A 545 -33.13 35.25 25.63
C ARG A 545 -33.09 34.49 26.97
N CYS A 546 -32.29 33.43 27.09
CA CYS A 546 -32.16 32.71 28.36
C CYS A 546 -31.33 33.53 29.37
N PRO A 547 -31.65 33.49 30.68
CA PRO A 547 -30.78 34.09 31.69
C PRO A 547 -29.42 33.38 31.72
N PRO A 548 -28.30 34.08 32.02
CA PRO A 548 -26.94 33.51 31.98
C PRO A 548 -26.77 32.21 32.78
N VAL A 549 -27.47 32.08 33.92
CA VAL A 549 -27.46 30.86 34.75
C VAL A 549 -28.01 29.65 33.98
N LEU A 550 -29.11 29.81 33.23
CA LEU A 550 -29.69 28.72 32.43
C LEU A 550 -28.82 28.37 31.22
N VAL A 551 -28.12 29.36 30.65
CA VAL A 551 -27.10 29.14 29.62
C VAL A 551 -25.96 28.30 30.19
N GLY A 552 -25.41 28.67 31.34
CA GLY A 552 -24.36 27.92 32.05
C GLY A 552 -24.77 26.49 32.40
N LEU A 553 -25.98 26.29 32.95
CA LEU A 553 -26.50 24.95 33.28
C LEU A 553 -26.66 24.07 32.04
N ARG A 554 -27.13 24.61 30.90
CA ARG A 554 -27.22 23.85 29.65
C ARG A 554 -25.86 23.48 29.09
N LEU A 555 -24.90 24.41 29.11
CA LEU A 555 -23.53 24.14 28.68
C LEU A 555 -22.84 23.10 29.55
N MET A 556 -23.01 23.18 30.88
CA MET A 556 -22.52 22.18 31.82
C MET A 556 -23.15 20.80 31.55
N GLY A 557 -24.47 20.74 31.33
CA GLY A 557 -25.15 19.49 30.98
C GLY A 557 -24.65 18.88 29.66
N ILE A 558 -24.39 19.70 28.64
CA ILE A 558 -23.79 19.25 27.38
C ILE A 558 -22.35 18.76 27.61
N PHE A 559 -21.53 19.53 28.31
CA PHE A 559 -20.14 19.17 28.60
C PHE A 559 -20.05 17.86 29.38
N MET A 560 -20.84 17.69 30.45
CA MET A 560 -20.90 16.44 31.22
C MET A 560 -21.37 15.24 30.38
N ALA A 561 -22.33 15.43 29.47
CA ALA A 561 -22.77 14.37 28.56
C ALA A 561 -21.68 13.98 27.55
N VAL A 562 -20.91 14.96 27.04
CA VAL A 562 -19.81 14.74 26.12
C VAL A 562 -18.60 14.10 26.83
N CYS A 563 -18.21 14.57 28.02
CA CYS A 563 -17.18 13.90 28.83
C CYS A 563 -17.59 12.48 29.24
N GLY A 564 -18.86 12.23 29.55
CA GLY A 564 -19.38 10.88 29.79
C GLY A 564 -19.24 9.97 28.57
N LEU A 565 -19.47 10.50 27.36
CA LEU A 565 -19.24 9.79 26.11
C LEU A 565 -17.75 9.47 25.89
N ILE A 566 -16.88 10.47 25.99
CA ILE A 566 -15.41 10.36 25.87
C ILE A 566 -14.90 9.23 26.78
N VAL A 567 -15.16 9.34 28.08
CA VAL A 567 -14.66 8.39 29.09
C VAL A 567 -15.23 6.98 28.87
N SER A 568 -16.48 6.86 28.42
CA SER A 568 -17.09 5.56 28.12
C SER A 568 -16.50 4.88 26.88
N VAL A 569 -16.12 5.66 25.85
CA VAL A 569 -15.50 5.14 24.62
C VAL A 569 -14.04 4.77 24.87
N GLU A 570 -13.28 5.63 25.54
CA GLU A 570 -11.90 5.36 25.98
C GLU A 570 -11.83 4.08 26.83
N TRP A 571 -12.76 3.95 27.79
CA TRP A 571 -12.85 2.74 28.61
C TRP A 571 -13.19 1.50 27.78
N ALA A 572 -14.09 1.63 26.80
CA ALA A 572 -14.46 0.53 25.93
C ALA A 572 -13.30 0.06 25.04
N GLN A 573 -12.41 0.96 24.60
CA GLN A 573 -11.26 0.63 23.74
C GLN A 573 -10.27 -0.36 24.38
N LEU A 574 -10.20 -0.45 25.72
CA LEU A 574 -9.46 -1.52 26.41
C LEU A 574 -9.88 -2.94 25.98
N LEU A 575 -11.12 -3.10 25.48
CA LEU A 575 -11.65 -4.37 24.98
C LEU A 575 -11.39 -4.58 23.47
N PHE A 576 -10.74 -3.66 22.77
CA PHE A 576 -10.54 -3.68 21.32
C PHE A 576 -9.08 -3.45 20.89
N PRO A 577 -8.12 -4.33 21.28
CA PRO A 577 -6.74 -4.26 20.76
C PRO A 577 -6.74 -4.33 19.21
N PRO A 578 -5.94 -3.54 18.49
CA PRO A 578 -4.72 -2.84 18.94
C PRO A 578 -4.95 -1.41 19.45
N ARG A 579 -6.19 -1.01 19.82
CA ARG A 579 -6.43 0.35 20.32
C ARG A 579 -5.61 0.64 21.57
N THR A 580 -4.79 1.69 21.46
CA THR A 580 -4.11 2.36 22.55
C THR A 580 -5.08 3.32 23.22
N VAL A 581 -5.07 3.36 24.55
CA VAL A 581 -5.82 4.33 25.35
C VAL A 581 -4.85 5.29 26.04
N SER A 582 -5.21 6.56 26.18
CA SER A 582 -4.34 7.56 26.79
C SER A 582 -5.11 8.67 27.52
N GLN A 583 -4.46 9.28 28.52
CA GLN A 583 -5.03 10.49 29.15
C GLN A 583 -5.06 11.68 28.18
N ASN A 584 -4.16 11.70 27.18
CA ASN A 584 -4.05 12.80 26.24
C ASN A 584 -5.30 12.92 25.37
N ASP A 585 -5.90 11.80 24.98
CA ASP A 585 -7.09 11.77 24.12
C ASP A 585 -8.32 12.29 24.87
N ILE A 586 -8.53 11.84 26.11
CA ILE A 586 -9.54 12.41 27.02
C ILE A 586 -9.40 13.93 27.14
N TYR A 587 -8.16 14.45 27.23
CA TYR A 587 -7.90 15.89 27.29
C TYR A 587 -8.12 16.61 25.95
N ALA A 588 -7.71 16.02 24.82
CA ALA A 588 -7.92 16.57 23.48
C ALA A 588 -9.41 16.72 23.18
N GLU A 589 -10.16 15.62 23.33
CA GLU A 589 -11.59 15.53 23.04
C GLU A 589 -12.39 16.44 23.97
N GLY A 590 -12.05 16.46 25.26
CA GLY A 590 -12.65 17.35 26.25
C GLY A 590 -12.42 18.83 25.92
N LEU A 591 -11.20 19.21 25.52
CA LEU A 591 -10.90 20.57 25.08
C LEU A 591 -11.61 20.92 23.77
N GLY A 592 -11.66 19.99 22.81
CA GLY A 592 -12.41 20.12 21.56
C GLY A 592 -13.89 20.38 21.80
N ALA A 593 -14.51 19.68 22.76
CA ALA A 593 -15.89 19.89 23.17
C ALA A 593 -16.12 21.30 23.75
N VAL A 594 -15.19 21.81 24.57
CA VAL A 594 -15.24 23.19 25.12
C VAL A 594 -15.10 24.23 24.02
N VAL A 595 -14.11 24.09 23.13
CA VAL A 595 -13.87 25.00 22.00
C VAL A 595 -15.07 25.01 21.05
N GLY A 596 -15.62 23.83 20.74
CA GLY A 596 -16.85 23.66 19.97
C GLY A 596 -18.04 24.36 20.63
N GLY A 597 -18.26 24.13 21.92
CA GLY A 597 -19.34 24.77 22.69
C GLY A 597 -19.23 26.30 22.72
N ALA A 598 -18.02 26.83 22.90
CA ALA A 598 -17.72 28.26 22.84
C ALA A 598 -18.00 28.86 21.45
N ALA A 599 -17.59 28.17 20.38
CA ALA A 599 -17.92 28.56 19.01
C ALA A 599 -19.43 28.49 18.72
N GLY A 600 -20.13 27.50 19.30
CA GLY A 600 -21.59 27.35 19.20
C GLY A 600 -22.36 28.49 19.87
N LEU A 601 -21.85 29.01 21.00
CA LEU A 601 -22.36 30.23 21.64
C LEU A 601 -22.12 31.48 20.79
N ALA A 602 -20.87 31.68 20.34
CA ALA A 602 -20.46 32.90 19.65
C ALA A 602 -21.05 33.03 18.24
N PHE A 603 -21.14 31.93 17.49
CA PHE A 603 -21.46 31.92 16.07
C PHE A 603 -22.73 31.13 15.71
N GLY A 604 -23.25 30.28 16.60
CA GLY A 604 -24.38 29.40 16.29
C GLY A 604 -25.63 30.13 15.77
N ALA A 605 -25.99 31.27 16.37
CA ALA A 605 -27.10 32.10 15.90
C ALA A 605 -26.86 32.66 14.48
N THR A 606 -25.63 33.14 14.21
CA THR A 606 -25.21 33.64 12.90
C THR A 606 -25.24 32.53 11.85
N CYS A 607 -24.77 31.33 12.18
CA CYS A 607 -24.80 30.16 11.30
C CYS A 607 -26.23 29.67 11.01
N ILE A 608 -27.12 29.65 12.01
CA ILE A 608 -28.54 29.32 11.83
C ILE A 608 -29.20 30.33 10.89
N GLU A 609 -28.97 31.62 11.09
CA GLU A 609 -29.58 32.66 10.25
C GLU A 609 -29.00 32.67 8.82
N TRP A 610 -27.70 32.43 8.66
CA TRP A 610 -27.06 32.23 7.36
C TRP A 610 -27.63 31.00 6.63
N TRP A 611 -27.84 29.87 7.33
CA TRP A 611 -28.49 28.68 6.77
C TRP A 611 -29.93 28.95 6.35
N ARG A 612 -30.71 29.68 7.17
CA ARG A 612 -32.09 30.07 6.83
C ARG A 612 -32.13 30.92 5.56
N LYS A 613 -31.24 31.91 5.43
CA LYS A 613 -31.11 32.75 4.22
C LYS A 613 -30.82 31.90 2.97
N ILE A 614 -29.91 30.93 3.06
CA ILE A 614 -29.59 30.02 1.95
C ILE A 614 -30.78 29.14 1.58
N ALA A 615 -31.44 28.55 2.57
CA ALA A 615 -32.63 27.73 2.37
C ALA A 615 -33.76 28.51 1.66
N THR A 616 -33.92 29.81 1.97
CA THR A 616 -34.87 30.71 1.29
C THR A 616 -34.38 31.30 -0.04
N THR A 617 -33.13 31.08 -0.44
CA THR A 617 -32.58 31.76 -1.64
C THR A 617 -33.22 31.19 -2.92
N THR A 618 -33.98 32.03 -3.62
CA THR A 618 -34.81 31.71 -4.81
C THR A 618 -34.12 31.97 -6.16
N LEU A 619 -32.80 32.14 -6.20
CA LEU A 619 -32.05 32.31 -7.45
C LEU A 619 -30.80 31.41 -7.48
N PRO A 620 -30.59 30.58 -8.52
CA PRO A 620 -29.46 29.65 -8.60
C PRO A 620 -28.08 30.31 -8.39
N HIS A 621 -27.77 31.44 -9.04
CA HIS A 621 -26.47 32.11 -8.89
C HIS A 621 -26.19 32.54 -7.45
N ARG A 622 -27.19 33.06 -6.72
CA ARG A 622 -27.05 33.44 -5.30
C ARG A 622 -26.84 32.22 -4.39
N ARG A 623 -27.52 31.11 -4.70
CA ARG A 623 -27.35 29.84 -3.96
C ARG A 623 -25.94 29.27 -4.17
N VAL A 624 -25.42 29.32 -5.40
CA VAL A 624 -24.03 28.94 -5.72
C VAL A 624 -23.03 29.86 -5.00
N ALA A 625 -23.23 31.18 -5.04
CA ALA A 625 -22.36 32.14 -4.34
C ALA A 625 -22.27 31.88 -2.83
N ALA A 626 -23.35 31.41 -2.19
CA ALA A 626 -23.33 31.03 -0.79
C ALA A 626 -22.58 29.70 -0.53
N TRP A 627 -22.77 28.68 -1.38
CA TRP A 627 -21.98 27.45 -1.29
C TRP A 627 -20.48 27.67 -1.56
N LEU A 628 -20.13 28.64 -2.40
CA LEU A 628 -18.74 29.05 -2.61
C LEU A 628 -18.07 29.67 -1.38
N GLN A 629 -18.83 30.23 -0.43
CA GLN A 629 -18.30 30.66 0.87
C GLN A 629 -17.91 29.45 1.74
N VAL A 630 -18.73 28.40 1.73
CA VAL A 630 -18.41 27.11 2.40
C VAL A 630 -17.17 26.49 1.76
N TYR A 631 -17.11 26.48 0.43
CA TYR A 631 -15.94 25.98 -0.30
C TYR A 631 -14.67 26.74 0.10
N LEU A 632 -14.70 28.07 0.14
CA LEU A 632 -13.55 28.89 0.54
C LEU A 632 -13.09 28.58 1.98
N ALA A 633 -14.02 28.40 2.91
CA ALA A 633 -13.69 28.01 4.29
C ALA A 633 -13.05 26.61 4.34
N LEU A 634 -13.65 25.62 3.65
CA LEU A 634 -13.12 24.26 3.56
C LEU A 634 -11.76 24.20 2.84
N PHE A 635 -11.53 25.04 1.83
CA PHE A 635 -10.26 25.15 1.11
C PHE A 635 -9.13 25.63 2.04
N VAL A 636 -9.40 26.64 2.88
CA VAL A 636 -8.43 27.12 3.89
C VAL A 636 -8.20 26.08 4.98
N VAL A 637 -9.25 25.44 5.51
CA VAL A 637 -9.10 24.36 6.51
C VAL A 637 -8.29 23.20 5.93
N TYR A 638 -8.63 22.73 4.73
CA TYR A 638 -7.89 21.67 4.05
C TYR A 638 -6.42 22.04 3.85
N ALA A 639 -6.10 23.30 3.52
CA ALA A 639 -4.72 23.74 3.36
C ALA A 639 -3.90 23.68 4.67
N LEU A 640 -4.54 23.71 5.84
CA LEU A 640 -3.89 23.68 7.16
C LEU A 640 -3.80 22.27 7.78
N LEU A 641 -4.66 21.33 7.39
CA LEU A 641 -4.66 19.97 7.93
C LEU A 641 -3.33 19.23 7.63
N PRO A 642 -2.77 18.45 8.56
CA PRO A 642 -3.40 17.97 9.80
C PRO A 642 -3.26 18.87 11.05
N LEU A 643 -2.84 20.14 10.91
CA LEU A 643 -2.55 21.07 12.02
C LEU A 643 -1.32 20.72 12.89
N ASP A 644 -0.38 19.93 12.36
CA ASP A 644 0.91 19.63 12.99
C ASP A 644 1.87 20.83 12.88
N PHE A 645 1.59 21.90 13.61
CA PHE A 645 2.33 23.16 13.46
C PHE A 645 3.79 23.08 13.95
N VAL A 646 4.69 23.68 13.18
CA VAL A 646 6.10 23.94 13.51
C VAL A 646 6.17 24.79 14.79
N ARG A 647 6.78 24.26 15.86
CA ARG A 647 6.83 24.88 17.20
C ARG A 647 8.14 25.61 17.45
N SER A 648 9.24 25.17 16.83
CA SER A 648 10.60 25.67 17.07
C SER A 648 11.32 26.04 15.76
N ALA A 649 12.44 26.75 15.88
CA ALA A 649 13.33 26.98 14.74
C ALA A 649 14.03 25.68 14.27
N GLU A 650 14.17 24.70 15.18
CA GLU A 650 14.70 23.36 14.90
C GLU A 650 13.73 22.55 14.02
N ASP A 651 12.43 22.53 14.35
CA ASP A 651 11.36 21.91 13.55
C ASP A 651 11.35 22.46 12.10
N LEU A 652 11.57 23.78 11.95
CA LEU A 652 11.67 24.43 10.65
C LEU A 652 12.94 23.99 9.89
N SER A 653 14.07 23.84 10.60
CA SER A 653 15.31 23.33 10.01
C SER A 653 15.18 21.87 9.55
N LEU A 654 14.50 21.02 10.34
CA LEU A 654 14.20 19.62 9.99
C LEU A 654 13.26 19.55 8.79
N LYS A 655 12.23 20.39 8.72
CA LYS A 655 11.34 20.49 7.57
C LYS A 655 12.07 20.92 6.28
N TRP A 656 13.04 21.83 6.40
CA TRP A 656 13.89 22.25 5.27
C TRP A 656 14.82 21.12 4.83
N GLN A 657 15.51 20.44 5.76
CA GLN A 657 16.39 19.30 5.47
C GLN A 657 15.63 18.11 4.86
N ALA A 658 14.41 17.84 5.32
CA ALA A 658 13.49 16.87 4.73
C ALA A 658 12.96 17.29 3.33
N GLY A 659 13.38 18.44 2.81
CA GLY A 659 12.99 18.94 1.50
C GLY A 659 11.50 19.21 1.38
N ARG A 660 10.79 19.53 2.47
CA ARG A 660 9.35 19.85 2.43
C ARG A 660 9.07 21.31 2.07
N ILE A 661 10.07 22.17 2.05
CA ILE A 661 9.99 23.54 1.52
C ILE A 661 10.75 23.56 0.19
N ARG A 662 10.08 23.91 -0.92
CA ARG A 662 10.64 23.84 -2.27
C ARG A 662 10.31 25.09 -3.10
N TRP A 663 11.17 25.40 -4.07
CA TRP A 663 10.87 26.42 -5.08
C TRP A 663 9.87 25.91 -6.13
N ALA A 664 10.04 24.67 -6.58
CA ALA A 664 9.18 24.02 -7.57
C ALA A 664 9.09 22.51 -7.29
N TRP A 665 8.17 21.82 -7.97
CA TRP A 665 8.13 20.36 -7.98
C TRP A 665 9.33 19.79 -8.73
N ASP A 666 9.75 18.60 -8.34
CA ASP A 666 10.84 17.90 -9.00
C ASP A 666 10.35 17.31 -10.33
N TRP A 667 10.85 17.87 -11.43
CA TRP A 667 10.48 17.51 -12.79
C TRP A 667 11.29 16.34 -13.33
N ALA A 668 12.48 16.08 -12.76
CA ALA A 668 13.38 15.04 -13.22
C ALA A 668 12.93 13.64 -12.77
N SER A 669 12.37 13.53 -11.56
CA SER A 669 11.86 12.26 -11.01
C SER A 669 10.47 11.88 -11.51
N ASN A 670 9.59 12.85 -11.79
CA ASN A 670 8.16 12.59 -12.01
C ASN A 670 7.69 12.72 -13.48
N GLY A 671 8.52 13.30 -14.36
CA GLY A 671 8.21 13.49 -15.79
C GLY A 671 7.21 14.61 -16.10
N VAL A 672 7.20 15.07 -17.36
CA VAL A 672 6.45 16.27 -17.79
C VAL A 672 4.93 16.14 -17.61
N MET A 673 4.37 14.94 -17.81
CA MET A 673 2.93 14.72 -17.78
C MET A 673 2.35 14.84 -16.36
N SER A 674 3.06 14.38 -15.33
CA SER A 674 2.62 14.52 -13.93
C SER A 674 2.71 15.97 -13.46
N LEU A 675 3.77 16.69 -13.86
CA LEU A 675 3.92 18.12 -13.57
C LEU A 675 2.79 18.93 -14.22
N ALA A 676 2.61 18.83 -15.54
CA ALA A 676 1.55 19.55 -16.26
C ALA A 676 0.17 19.28 -15.65
N PHE A 677 -0.04 18.06 -15.14
CA PHE A 677 -1.25 17.69 -14.46
C PHE A 677 -1.39 18.29 -13.04
N GLN A 678 -0.37 18.24 -12.18
CA GLN A 678 -0.42 18.87 -10.84
C GLN A 678 -0.80 20.35 -10.93
N LEU A 679 -0.28 21.06 -11.96
CA LEU A 679 -0.62 22.46 -12.24
C LEU A 679 -2.11 22.64 -12.61
N ILE A 680 -2.70 21.72 -13.39
CA ILE A 680 -4.13 21.72 -13.73
C ILE A 680 -5.00 21.51 -12.49
N VAL A 681 -4.64 20.59 -11.59
CA VAL A 681 -5.41 20.38 -10.35
C VAL A 681 -5.30 21.57 -9.40
N GLN A 682 -4.11 22.18 -9.25
CA GLN A 682 -3.95 23.37 -8.42
C GLN A 682 -4.79 24.54 -8.94
N LEU A 683 -4.82 24.74 -10.26
CA LEU A 683 -5.67 25.74 -10.92
C LEU A 683 -7.16 25.42 -10.72
N ALA A 684 -7.58 24.16 -10.87
CA ALA A 684 -8.98 23.75 -10.75
C ALA A 684 -9.52 23.84 -9.30
N LEU A 685 -8.70 23.52 -8.29
CA LEU A 685 -9.07 23.65 -6.87
C LEU A 685 -9.10 25.11 -6.41
N SER A 686 -8.23 25.97 -6.94
CA SER A 686 -8.20 27.38 -6.57
C SER A 686 -9.25 28.24 -7.30
N LEU A 687 -9.79 27.76 -8.43
CA LEU A 687 -10.79 28.46 -9.24
C LEU A 687 -12.10 28.81 -8.49
N PRO A 688 -12.77 27.91 -7.74
CA PRO A 688 -14.00 28.25 -7.02
C PRO A 688 -13.78 29.27 -5.90
N ALA A 689 -12.62 29.22 -5.22
CA ALA A 689 -12.20 30.25 -4.26
C ALA A 689 -12.06 31.63 -4.95
N GLY A 690 -11.50 31.65 -6.16
CA GLY A 690 -11.49 32.81 -7.05
C GLY A 690 -12.89 33.37 -7.35
N ILE A 691 -13.82 32.51 -7.77
CA ILE A 691 -15.21 32.92 -8.04
C ILE A 691 -15.86 33.54 -6.78
N ALA A 692 -15.62 32.96 -5.60
CA ALA A 692 -16.11 33.49 -4.32
C ALA A 692 -15.60 34.92 -4.05
N ILE A 693 -14.29 35.14 -4.19
CA ILE A 693 -13.63 36.43 -4.01
C ILE A 693 -14.16 37.45 -5.03
N GLY A 694 -14.22 37.07 -6.32
CA GLY A 694 -14.72 37.94 -7.39
C GLY A 694 -16.17 38.35 -7.19
N HIS A 695 -17.04 37.41 -6.79
CA HIS A 695 -18.45 37.71 -6.51
C HIS A 695 -18.61 38.62 -5.28
N TRP A 696 -17.80 38.43 -4.23
CA TRP A 696 -17.78 39.35 -3.08
C TRP A 696 -17.31 40.76 -3.48
N GLN A 697 -16.25 40.86 -4.30
CA GLN A 697 -15.76 42.14 -4.82
C GLN A 697 -16.81 42.83 -5.71
N LEU A 698 -17.47 42.12 -6.63
CA LEU A 698 -18.54 42.69 -7.45
C LEU A 698 -19.72 43.24 -6.62
N THR A 699 -20.06 42.57 -5.52
CA THR A 699 -21.20 42.96 -4.67
C THR A 699 -20.88 44.09 -3.70
N HIS A 700 -19.63 44.23 -3.23
CA HIS A 700 -19.26 45.22 -2.19
C HIS A 700 -18.31 46.32 -2.67
N ARG A 701 -17.52 46.10 -3.72
CA ARG A 701 -16.51 47.01 -4.28
C ARG A 701 -16.44 46.94 -5.82
N PRO A 702 -17.52 47.32 -6.54
CA PRO A 702 -17.62 47.13 -7.98
C PRO A 702 -16.63 47.97 -8.81
N THR A 703 -16.17 49.12 -8.30
CA THR A 703 -15.23 49.98 -9.05
C THR A 703 -13.82 49.40 -9.05
N GLY A 704 -13.23 49.20 -10.24
CA GLY A 704 -11.86 48.69 -10.39
C GLY A 704 -11.67 47.21 -10.03
N TRP A 705 -12.75 46.45 -9.82
CA TRP A 705 -12.74 45.09 -9.28
C TRP A 705 -11.76 44.14 -10.00
N LYS A 706 -11.66 44.19 -11.35
CA LYS A 706 -10.75 43.33 -12.14
C LYS A 706 -9.27 43.52 -11.81
N ARG A 707 -8.85 44.74 -11.46
CA ARG A 707 -7.46 45.03 -11.06
C ARG A 707 -7.24 44.62 -9.60
N ASN A 708 -8.24 44.87 -8.76
CA ASN A 708 -8.22 44.50 -7.35
C ASN A 708 -8.28 42.97 -7.13
N SER A 709 -8.95 42.22 -8.01
CA SER A 709 -9.03 40.77 -7.94
C SER A 709 -7.67 40.12 -8.14
N ILE A 710 -6.81 40.68 -9.00
CA ILE A 710 -5.43 40.21 -9.18
C ILE A 710 -4.63 40.32 -7.87
N ALA A 711 -4.67 41.50 -7.23
CA ALA A 711 -3.97 41.74 -5.98
C ALA A 711 -4.50 40.85 -4.83
N VAL A 712 -5.84 40.78 -4.66
CA VAL A 712 -6.45 40.00 -3.57
C VAL A 712 -6.29 38.50 -3.78
N CYS A 713 -6.44 37.98 -4.99
CA CYS A 713 -6.23 36.55 -5.27
C CYS A 713 -4.75 36.16 -5.16
N GLY A 714 -3.83 37.01 -5.63
CA GLY A 714 -2.39 36.79 -5.44
C GLY A 714 -1.99 36.76 -3.97
N LEU A 715 -2.47 37.73 -3.18
CA LEU A 715 -2.24 37.77 -1.74
C LEU A 715 -2.87 36.56 -1.01
N ALA A 716 -4.11 36.18 -1.36
CA ALA A 716 -4.77 35.02 -0.76
C ALA A 716 -4.01 33.70 -1.04
N ALA A 717 -3.56 33.50 -2.28
CA ALA A 717 -2.75 32.33 -2.64
C ALA A 717 -1.39 32.31 -1.92
N LEU A 718 -0.70 33.46 -1.83
CA LEU A 718 0.55 33.58 -1.07
C LEU A 718 0.36 33.34 0.42
N LEU A 719 -0.74 33.81 1.03
CA LEU A 719 -1.06 33.57 2.44
C LEU A 719 -1.34 32.09 2.71
N VAL A 720 -2.09 31.41 1.83
CA VAL A 720 -2.35 29.97 1.95
C VAL A 720 -1.04 29.16 1.90
N GLU A 721 -0.15 29.47 0.96
CA GLU A 721 1.15 28.82 0.85
C GLU A 721 2.07 29.14 2.04
N ALA A 722 2.09 30.40 2.51
CA ALA A 722 2.86 30.81 3.68
C ALA A 722 2.39 30.09 4.96
N CYS A 723 1.08 29.87 5.11
CA CYS A 723 0.55 29.05 6.19
C CYS A 723 0.99 27.58 6.09
N GLN A 724 1.15 27.03 4.88
CA GLN A 724 1.66 25.66 4.69
C GLN A 724 3.14 25.51 5.07
N ILE A 725 3.93 26.58 5.09
CA ILE A 725 5.28 26.55 5.68
C ILE A 725 5.20 26.18 7.16
N LEU A 726 4.19 26.66 7.89
CA LEU A 726 3.99 26.41 9.32
C LEU A 726 3.47 25.01 9.66
N VAL A 727 2.99 24.21 8.70
CA VAL A 727 2.40 22.86 8.95
C VAL A 727 3.43 21.78 8.60
N PHE A 728 4.01 21.08 9.57
CA PHE A 728 5.26 20.31 9.43
C PHE A 728 5.21 19.21 8.35
N THR A 729 4.09 18.48 8.25
CA THR A 729 3.86 17.41 7.26
C THR A 729 3.55 17.94 5.85
N ARG A 730 3.13 19.21 5.71
CA ARG A 730 2.82 19.78 4.40
C ARG A 730 4.05 20.21 3.62
N TYR A 731 4.04 19.87 2.34
CA TYR A 731 4.89 20.50 1.35
C TYR A 731 4.45 21.94 1.11
N ALA A 732 5.38 22.89 1.20
CA ALA A 732 5.20 24.26 0.75
C ALA A 732 6.05 24.45 -0.52
N VAL A 733 5.40 24.74 -1.65
CA VAL A 733 6.04 24.90 -2.97
C VAL A 733 5.76 26.31 -3.49
N PHE A 734 6.79 27.13 -3.68
CA PHE A 734 6.59 28.50 -4.14
C PHE A 734 5.80 28.58 -5.47
N LEU A 735 5.99 27.60 -6.35
CA LEU A 735 5.25 27.51 -7.60
C LEU A 735 3.74 27.19 -7.42
N SER A 736 3.29 26.47 -6.37
CA SER A 736 1.85 26.27 -6.13
C SER A 736 1.13 27.56 -5.77
N ALA A 737 1.78 28.51 -5.07
CA ALA A 737 1.20 29.83 -4.83
C ALA A 737 0.89 30.56 -6.14
N LEU A 738 1.80 30.51 -7.12
CA LEU A 738 1.61 31.17 -8.42
C LEU A 738 0.45 30.55 -9.20
N TRP A 739 0.35 29.22 -9.26
CA TRP A 739 -0.74 28.53 -9.96
C TRP A 739 -2.08 28.65 -9.24
N SER A 740 -2.07 28.70 -7.90
CA SER A 740 -3.24 29.02 -7.09
C SER A 740 -3.72 30.45 -7.36
N ALA A 741 -2.81 31.41 -7.44
CA ALA A 741 -3.13 32.79 -7.80
C ALA A 741 -3.74 32.88 -9.21
N LEU A 742 -3.18 32.17 -10.20
CA LEU A 742 -3.72 32.13 -11.56
C LEU A 742 -5.14 31.55 -11.60
N GLY A 743 -5.39 30.42 -10.93
CA GLY A 743 -6.73 29.82 -10.84
C GLY A 743 -7.72 30.71 -10.11
N MET A 744 -7.34 31.31 -8.98
CA MET A 744 -8.17 32.29 -8.27
C MET A 744 -8.47 33.53 -9.12
N VAL A 745 -7.49 34.08 -9.84
CA VAL A 745 -7.71 35.24 -10.73
C VAL A 745 -8.65 34.89 -11.87
N PHE A 746 -8.48 33.73 -12.50
CA PHE A 746 -9.37 33.25 -13.55
C PHE A 746 -10.79 33.03 -13.03
N GLY A 747 -10.94 32.39 -11.87
CA GLY A 747 -12.22 32.25 -11.18
C GLY A 747 -12.87 33.60 -10.83
N ALA A 748 -12.10 34.57 -10.33
CA ALA A 748 -12.61 35.90 -10.04
C ALA A 748 -13.09 36.61 -11.32
N GLN A 749 -12.37 36.49 -12.42
CA GLN A 749 -12.78 37.01 -13.73
C GLN A 749 -14.04 36.33 -14.28
N LEU A 750 -14.33 35.09 -13.87
CA LEU A 750 -15.57 34.38 -14.21
C LEU A 750 -16.78 34.80 -13.35
N SER A 751 -16.58 35.46 -12.21
CA SER A 751 -17.68 35.85 -11.31
C SER A 751 -18.80 36.72 -11.92
N PRO A 752 -18.60 37.61 -12.92
CA PRO A 752 -19.70 38.36 -13.54
C PRO A 752 -20.70 37.49 -14.29
N TYR A 753 -20.31 36.26 -14.65
CA TYR A 753 -21.15 35.30 -15.35
C TYR A 753 -22.09 34.53 -14.40
N LEU A 754 -21.90 34.62 -13.08
CA LEU A 754 -22.88 34.16 -12.07
C LEU A 754 -24.02 35.18 -11.93
N ASN A 755 -24.85 35.29 -12.97
CA ASN A 755 -25.95 36.25 -13.07
C ASN A 755 -27.27 35.57 -13.53
N SER A 756 -28.29 36.34 -13.88
CA SER A 756 -29.58 35.80 -14.33
C SER A 756 -29.51 34.90 -15.58
N GLN A 757 -28.49 35.02 -16.42
CA GLN A 757 -28.25 34.10 -17.55
C GLN A 757 -27.77 32.72 -17.08
N PHE A 758 -27.02 32.66 -15.98
CA PHE A 758 -26.63 31.41 -15.33
C PHE A 758 -27.85 30.68 -14.77
N ASP A 759 -28.83 31.41 -14.21
CA ASP A 759 -30.07 30.82 -13.70
C ASP A 759 -30.84 30.08 -14.80
N MET A 760 -31.01 30.71 -15.96
CA MET A 760 -31.74 30.15 -17.11
C MET A 760 -31.12 28.87 -17.67
N TYR A 761 -29.81 28.67 -17.47
CA TYR A 761 -29.12 27.44 -17.85
C TYR A 761 -29.64 26.22 -17.07
N TRP A 762 -30.14 26.38 -15.85
CA TRP A 762 -30.58 25.27 -14.99
C TRP A 762 -32.03 24.81 -15.21
N THR A 763 -32.78 25.53 -16.05
CA THR A 763 -34.17 25.21 -16.41
C THR A 763 -34.32 23.84 -17.08
N SER A 764 -35.45 23.18 -16.85
CA SER A 764 -35.76 21.87 -17.44
C SER A 764 -35.86 21.90 -18.98
N ALA A 765 -36.22 23.05 -19.57
CA ALA A 765 -36.14 23.26 -21.02
C ALA A 765 -34.69 23.33 -21.54
N ALA A 766 -33.76 23.97 -20.81
CA ALA A 766 -32.34 23.96 -21.16
C ALA A 766 -31.72 22.57 -20.99
N ALA A 767 -32.08 21.84 -19.92
CA ALA A 767 -31.68 20.45 -19.71
C ALA A 767 -32.15 19.53 -20.84
N CYS A 768 -33.44 19.62 -21.27
CA CYS A 768 -33.96 18.83 -22.39
C CYS A 768 -33.17 19.10 -23.69
N ARG A 769 -32.69 20.32 -23.95
CA ARG A 769 -31.83 20.63 -25.12
C ARG A 769 -30.44 19.98 -25.06
N ARG A 770 -29.78 19.92 -23.89
CA ARG A 770 -28.41 19.39 -23.76
C ARG A 770 -28.32 17.90 -23.38
N ARG A 771 -29.45 17.23 -23.08
CA ARG A 771 -29.51 15.86 -22.56
C ARG A 771 -28.56 14.86 -23.22
N TRP A 772 -28.45 14.86 -24.55
CA TRP A 772 -27.57 13.95 -25.29
C TRP A 772 -26.08 14.30 -25.14
N ARG A 773 -25.72 15.59 -25.13
CA ARG A 773 -24.35 16.04 -24.85
C ARG A 773 -23.93 15.63 -23.44
N VAL A 774 -24.82 15.81 -22.46
CA VAL A 774 -24.57 15.39 -21.06
C VAL A 774 -24.46 13.87 -20.94
N THR A 775 -25.30 13.11 -21.64
CA THR A 775 -25.22 11.63 -21.68
C THR A 775 -23.90 11.15 -22.29
N LEU A 776 -23.42 11.78 -23.37
CA LEU A 776 -22.11 11.48 -23.95
C LEU A 776 -20.96 11.84 -23.02
N MET A 777 -21.06 12.96 -22.28
CA MET A 777 -20.07 13.31 -21.25
C MET A 777 -20.06 12.30 -20.09
N ILE A 778 -21.22 11.84 -19.62
CA ILE A 778 -21.32 10.76 -18.61
C ILE A 778 -20.66 9.47 -19.11
N ALA A 779 -20.94 9.07 -20.36
CA ALA A 779 -20.38 7.86 -20.95
C ALA A 779 -18.86 7.96 -21.11
N GLY A 780 -18.35 9.07 -21.67
CA GLY A 780 -16.91 9.32 -21.82
C GLY A 780 -16.18 9.41 -20.48
N TYR A 781 -16.79 10.05 -19.47
CA TYR A 781 -16.26 10.10 -18.11
C TYR A 781 -16.16 8.71 -17.48
N SER A 782 -17.26 7.96 -17.51
CA SER A 782 -17.32 6.61 -16.91
C SER A 782 -16.36 5.66 -17.62
N ALA A 783 -16.23 5.76 -18.94
CA ALA A 783 -15.26 4.99 -19.72
C ALA A 783 -13.81 5.36 -19.39
N ALA A 784 -13.48 6.64 -19.25
CA ALA A 784 -12.14 7.09 -18.85
C ALA A 784 -11.78 6.63 -17.41
N ALA A 785 -12.74 6.73 -16.48
CA ALA A 785 -12.58 6.29 -15.10
C ALA A 785 -12.39 4.76 -15.02
N LEU A 786 -13.25 3.99 -15.69
CA LEU A 786 -13.12 2.53 -15.76
C LEU A 786 -11.83 2.11 -16.47
N TRP A 787 -11.41 2.80 -17.53
CA TRP A 787 -10.15 2.51 -18.24
C TRP A 787 -8.91 2.75 -17.35
N MET A 788 -8.96 3.74 -16.46
CA MET A 788 -7.89 3.96 -15.47
C MET A 788 -7.76 2.79 -14.49
N VAL A 789 -8.88 2.28 -13.98
CA VAL A 789 -8.88 1.10 -13.08
C VAL A 789 -8.49 -0.16 -13.85
N ALA A 790 -8.93 -0.29 -15.11
CA ALA A 790 -8.73 -1.46 -15.98
C ALA A 790 -7.33 -1.56 -16.64
N ARG A 791 -6.32 -0.80 -16.20
CA ARG A 791 -5.01 -0.72 -16.89
C ARG A 791 -4.31 -2.09 -16.93
N PRO A 792 -4.09 -2.71 -18.11
CA PRO A 792 -3.57 -4.08 -18.20
C PRO A 792 -2.19 -4.30 -17.57
N SER A 793 -1.32 -3.28 -17.59
CA SER A 793 0.02 -3.34 -16.99
C SER A 793 0.02 -3.44 -15.46
N ALA A 794 -1.14 -3.29 -14.82
CA ALA A 794 -1.32 -3.41 -13.37
C ALA A 794 -2.19 -4.63 -12.99
N MET A 795 -2.53 -5.52 -13.94
CA MET A 795 -3.51 -6.61 -13.74
C MET A 795 -2.91 -8.02 -13.82
N LEU A 796 -2.20 -8.45 -12.77
CA LEU A 796 -1.77 -9.85 -12.59
C LEU A 796 -1.75 -10.31 -11.10
N PRO A 797 -2.89 -10.60 -10.46
CA PRO A 797 -2.96 -11.44 -9.27
C PRO A 797 -3.43 -12.86 -9.63
N GLU A 798 -2.94 -13.87 -8.90
CA GLU A 798 -3.45 -15.25 -9.06
C GLU A 798 -4.94 -15.35 -8.68
N PRO A 799 -5.71 -16.31 -9.24
CA PRO A 799 -7.14 -16.44 -8.95
C PRO A 799 -7.48 -16.58 -7.45
N GLY A 800 -6.59 -17.18 -6.66
CA GLY A 800 -6.73 -17.26 -5.19
C GLY A 800 -6.71 -15.89 -4.51
N VAL A 801 -5.78 -15.02 -4.90
CA VAL A 801 -5.62 -13.65 -4.37
C VAL A 801 -6.84 -12.79 -4.72
N ILE A 802 -7.40 -12.95 -5.93
CA ILE A 802 -8.63 -12.26 -6.34
C ILE A 802 -9.81 -12.72 -5.47
N ALA A 803 -9.94 -14.03 -5.23
CA ALA A 803 -11.00 -14.58 -4.38
C ALA A 803 -10.89 -14.13 -2.91
N GLU A 804 -9.68 -13.99 -2.37
CA GLU A 804 -9.42 -13.43 -1.04
C GLU A 804 -9.80 -11.96 -0.95
N ARG A 805 -9.37 -11.13 -1.92
CA ARG A 805 -9.71 -9.70 -1.97
C ARG A 805 -11.21 -9.44 -2.12
N LEU A 806 -11.91 -10.25 -2.91
CA LEU A 806 -13.38 -10.17 -3.03
C LEU A 806 -14.11 -10.59 -1.73
N GLN A 807 -13.50 -11.44 -0.90
CA GLN A 807 -14.01 -11.70 0.46
C GLN A 807 -13.71 -10.52 1.42
N GLY A 808 -12.62 -9.80 1.18
CA GLY A 808 -12.22 -8.58 1.89
C GLY A 808 -13.16 -7.39 1.68
N PHE A 809 -13.90 -7.32 0.58
CA PHE A 809 -14.86 -6.25 0.29
C PHE A 809 -15.89 -5.98 1.41
N TRP A 810 -16.27 -7.01 2.16
CA TRP A 810 -17.20 -6.91 3.29
C TRP A 810 -16.50 -6.69 4.65
N SER A 811 -15.29 -6.12 4.64
CA SER A 811 -14.67 -5.54 5.83
C SER A 811 -15.55 -4.43 6.42
N PRO A 812 -15.39 -4.08 7.71
CA PRO A 812 -16.10 -2.94 8.29
C PRO A 812 -15.73 -1.65 7.53
N PRO A 813 -16.71 -0.79 7.17
CA PRO A 813 -16.42 0.48 6.53
C PRO A 813 -15.34 1.31 7.26
N PHE A 814 -14.51 2.01 6.49
CA PHE A 814 -13.33 2.76 6.91
C PHE A 814 -12.18 1.93 7.52
N ALA A 815 -12.29 0.59 7.64
CA ALA A 815 -11.23 -0.24 8.22
C ALA A 815 -9.91 -0.21 7.43
N SER A 816 -9.96 -0.05 6.10
CA SER A 816 -8.74 0.12 5.28
C SER A 816 -8.02 1.44 5.57
N LEU A 817 -8.76 2.50 5.92
CA LEU A 817 -8.20 3.82 6.18
C LEU A 817 -7.57 3.94 7.58
N TYR A 818 -7.86 3.02 8.49
CA TYR A 818 -7.34 3.02 9.86
C TYR A 818 -5.81 2.89 9.94
N TRP A 819 -5.19 2.17 9.00
CA TRP A 819 -3.75 1.89 9.00
C TRP A 819 -2.90 2.94 8.28
N GLY A 820 -3.53 3.94 7.66
CA GLY A 820 -2.86 5.07 7.04
C GLY A 820 -2.89 6.31 7.94
N SER A 821 -2.08 7.33 7.62
CA SER A 821 -2.18 8.61 8.33
C SER A 821 -3.54 9.29 8.12
N GLU A 822 -3.94 10.12 9.08
CA GLU A 822 -5.22 10.85 9.07
C GLU A 822 -5.34 11.73 7.83
N PHE A 823 -4.21 12.31 7.41
CA PHE A 823 -4.14 13.09 6.17
C PHE A 823 -4.33 12.23 4.91
N ALA A 824 -3.78 11.00 4.87
CA ALA A 824 -4.02 10.07 3.77
C ALA A 824 -5.48 9.58 3.75
N ALA A 825 -6.03 9.22 4.91
CA ALA A 825 -7.42 8.79 5.08
C ALA A 825 -8.42 9.88 4.64
N LEU A 826 -8.19 11.14 5.04
CA LEU A 826 -8.99 12.27 4.59
C LEU A 826 -8.85 12.51 3.08
N THR A 827 -7.64 12.40 2.54
CA THR A 827 -7.37 12.61 1.11
C THR A 827 -8.07 11.54 0.26
N ALA A 828 -8.00 10.27 0.66
CA ALA A 828 -8.74 9.17 0.04
C ALA A 828 -10.27 9.38 0.13
N THR A 829 -10.77 9.81 1.30
CA THR A 829 -12.18 10.14 1.52
C THR A 829 -12.67 11.24 0.58
N LEU A 830 -11.91 12.34 0.46
CA LEU A 830 -12.22 13.45 -0.43
C LEU A 830 -12.14 13.07 -1.91
N GLN A 831 -11.22 12.16 -2.29
CA GLN A 831 -11.13 11.63 -3.65
C GLN A 831 -12.32 10.75 -3.99
N GLY A 832 -12.73 9.83 -3.10
CA GLY A 832 -13.90 8.99 -3.30
C GLY A 832 -15.20 9.79 -3.45
N LEU A 833 -15.43 10.76 -2.56
CA LEU A 833 -16.54 11.71 -2.68
C LEU A 833 -16.43 12.54 -3.96
N GLY A 834 -15.22 13.02 -4.26
CA GLY A 834 -14.90 13.86 -5.41
C GLY A 834 -15.24 13.19 -6.73
N LEU A 835 -14.82 11.93 -6.93
CA LEU A 835 -15.00 11.16 -8.17
C LEU A 835 -16.46 11.10 -8.62
N PHE A 836 -17.36 10.71 -7.71
CA PHE A 836 -18.76 10.50 -8.10
C PHE A 836 -19.63 11.76 -8.01
N LEU A 837 -19.20 12.83 -7.35
CA LEU A 837 -19.94 14.10 -7.27
C LEU A 837 -20.29 14.71 -8.64
N PRO A 838 -19.35 14.94 -9.58
CA PRO A 838 -19.70 15.49 -10.89
C PRO A 838 -20.51 14.50 -11.73
N LEU A 839 -20.30 13.19 -11.55
CA LEU A 839 -21.06 12.13 -12.21
C LEU A 839 -22.53 12.15 -11.78
N GLY A 840 -22.81 12.19 -10.48
CA GLY A 840 -24.16 12.29 -9.93
C GLY A 840 -24.86 13.60 -10.30
N PHE A 841 -24.12 14.71 -10.36
CA PHE A 841 -24.62 16.00 -10.86
C PHE A 841 -25.05 15.90 -12.34
N ALA A 842 -24.20 15.33 -13.19
CA ALA A 842 -24.49 15.16 -14.62
C ALA A 842 -25.65 14.19 -14.85
N MET A 843 -25.71 13.07 -14.12
CA MET A 843 -26.81 12.11 -14.18
C MET A 843 -28.16 12.73 -13.77
N ALA A 844 -28.16 13.55 -12.72
CA ALA A 844 -29.35 14.33 -12.35
C ALA A 844 -29.76 15.28 -13.49
N ASP A 845 -28.82 15.98 -14.13
CA ASP A 845 -29.14 16.90 -15.23
C ASP A 845 -29.69 16.17 -16.47
N ALA A 846 -29.12 15.01 -16.81
CA ALA A 846 -29.67 14.12 -17.84
C ALA A 846 -31.09 13.66 -17.48
N ALA A 847 -31.33 13.26 -16.22
CA ALA A 847 -32.66 12.85 -15.74
C ALA A 847 -33.71 13.98 -15.82
N HIS A 848 -33.34 15.22 -15.45
CA HIS A 848 -34.18 16.41 -15.69
C HIS A 848 -34.42 16.61 -17.19
N GLY A 849 -33.39 16.45 -18.02
CA GLY A 849 -33.50 16.58 -19.46
C GLY A 849 -34.51 15.61 -20.06
N PHE A 850 -34.36 14.30 -19.82
CA PHE A 850 -35.30 13.30 -20.32
C PHE A 850 -36.69 13.37 -19.65
N GLY A 851 -36.77 13.75 -18.36
CA GLY A 851 -38.03 13.93 -17.64
C GLY A 851 -38.79 15.21 -18.03
N GLY A 852 -38.09 16.22 -18.54
CA GLY A 852 -38.70 17.40 -19.16
C GLY A 852 -39.29 17.11 -20.53
N CYS A 853 -38.66 16.22 -21.31
CA CYS A 853 -39.19 15.79 -22.60
C CYS A 853 -40.21 14.62 -22.50
N THR A 854 -40.27 13.87 -21.39
CA THR A 854 -41.20 12.73 -21.20
C THR A 854 -41.82 12.69 -19.79
N PRO A 855 -43.16 12.53 -19.64
CA PRO A 855 -43.86 12.74 -18.38
C PRO A 855 -43.78 11.57 -17.37
N THR A 856 -42.61 10.93 -17.20
CA THR A 856 -42.45 9.71 -16.37
C THR A 856 -41.31 9.83 -15.35
N ARG A 857 -41.36 9.01 -14.28
CA ARG A 857 -40.26 8.87 -13.31
C ARG A 857 -39.10 7.97 -13.79
N ARG A 858 -39.27 7.28 -14.93
CA ARG A 858 -38.31 6.30 -15.47
C ARG A 858 -36.88 6.83 -15.62
N PRO A 859 -36.61 8.02 -16.21
CA PRO A 859 -35.22 8.49 -16.38
C PRO A 859 -34.51 8.75 -15.05
N TRP A 860 -35.23 9.15 -14.01
CA TRP A 860 -34.68 9.38 -12.67
C TRP A 860 -34.31 8.08 -11.96
N VAL A 861 -35.19 7.07 -12.03
CA VAL A 861 -34.91 5.74 -11.45
C VAL A 861 -33.75 5.07 -12.19
N LEU A 862 -33.72 5.16 -13.53
CA LEU A 862 -32.64 4.61 -14.35
C LEU A 862 -31.29 5.28 -14.03
N ALA A 863 -31.24 6.61 -13.98
CA ALA A 863 -30.00 7.32 -13.67
C ALA A 863 -29.49 7.01 -12.25
N ALA A 864 -30.37 6.87 -11.26
CA ALA A 864 -30.00 6.46 -9.91
C ALA A 864 -29.49 5.00 -9.84
N ALA A 865 -30.10 4.09 -10.62
CA ALA A 865 -29.64 2.70 -10.73
C ALA A 865 -28.26 2.59 -11.42
N ILE A 866 -28.02 3.37 -12.47
CA ILE A 866 -26.72 3.43 -13.15
C ILE A 866 -25.65 4.00 -12.20
N LEU A 867 -25.96 5.04 -11.42
CA LEU A 867 -25.03 5.60 -10.43
C LEU A 867 -24.57 4.54 -9.42
N GLY A 868 -25.51 3.79 -8.84
CA GLY A 868 -25.22 2.74 -7.86
C GLY A 868 -24.52 1.52 -8.46
N GLY A 869 -24.88 1.14 -9.70
CA GLY A 869 -24.19 0.10 -10.45
C GLY A 869 -22.73 0.46 -10.76
N LEU A 870 -22.48 1.69 -11.18
CA LEU A 870 -21.13 2.18 -11.46
C LEU A 870 -20.27 2.29 -10.20
N SER A 871 -20.81 2.72 -9.04
CA SER A 871 -20.03 2.78 -7.80
C SER A 871 -19.54 1.40 -7.34
N ALA A 872 -20.39 0.38 -7.45
CA ALA A 872 -20.00 -0.99 -7.10
C ALA A 872 -19.06 -1.60 -8.16
N ALA A 873 -19.33 -1.39 -9.45
CA ALA A 873 -18.48 -1.89 -10.53
C ALA A 873 -17.07 -1.29 -10.51
N PHE A 874 -16.95 0.00 -10.20
CA PHE A 874 -15.66 0.68 -10.08
C PHE A 874 -14.79 0.07 -8.98
N GLU A 875 -15.40 -0.22 -7.83
CA GLU A 875 -14.68 -0.82 -6.70
C GLU A 875 -14.34 -2.29 -6.93
N LEU A 876 -15.29 -3.10 -7.39
CA LEU A 876 -15.05 -4.52 -7.66
C LEU A 876 -13.96 -4.72 -8.72
N LEU A 877 -13.87 -3.84 -9.72
CA LEU A 877 -12.83 -3.89 -10.75
C LEU A 877 -11.41 -3.68 -10.17
N GLN A 878 -11.27 -3.08 -8.99
CA GLN A 878 -9.98 -2.95 -8.30
C GLN A 878 -9.41 -4.30 -7.84
N ALA A 879 -10.24 -5.35 -7.68
CA ALA A 879 -9.79 -6.68 -7.23
C ALA A 879 -8.68 -7.29 -8.11
N TRP A 880 -8.70 -6.95 -9.40
CA TRP A 880 -7.76 -7.41 -10.41
C TRP A 880 -6.45 -6.62 -10.45
N ARG A 881 -6.30 -5.52 -9.69
CA ARG A 881 -5.09 -4.68 -9.72
C ARG A 881 -4.08 -5.14 -8.68
N VAL A 882 -2.81 -5.28 -9.04
CA VAL A 882 -1.73 -5.69 -8.11
C VAL A 882 -1.71 -4.82 -6.85
N ASP A 883 -1.74 -3.50 -7.04
CA ASP A 883 -1.50 -2.49 -5.98
C ASP A 883 -2.77 -2.02 -5.22
N ALA A 884 -3.93 -2.69 -5.39
CA ALA A 884 -5.19 -2.24 -4.79
C ALA A 884 -5.86 -3.32 -3.91
N THR A 885 -6.50 -2.85 -2.84
CA THR A 885 -7.45 -3.61 -2.02
C THR A 885 -8.88 -3.20 -2.37
N VAL A 886 -9.85 -4.05 -2.04
CA VAL A 886 -11.27 -3.87 -2.39
C VAL A 886 -12.04 -3.67 -1.09
N ASP A 887 -12.76 -2.55 -0.96
CA ASP A 887 -13.42 -2.15 0.28
C ASP A 887 -14.77 -1.46 0.01
N ALA A 888 -15.82 -1.92 0.69
CA ALA A 888 -17.15 -1.29 0.68
C ALA A 888 -17.12 0.21 1.03
N THR A 889 -16.12 0.68 1.79
CA THR A 889 -15.83 2.09 2.09
C THR A 889 -15.85 2.95 0.83
N ASN A 890 -15.08 2.56 -0.18
CA ASN A 890 -14.97 3.31 -1.44
C ASN A 890 -16.32 3.34 -2.16
N THR A 891 -17.03 2.21 -2.23
CA THR A 891 -18.39 2.14 -2.81
C THR A 891 -19.35 3.09 -2.09
N LEU A 892 -19.28 3.17 -0.76
CA LEU A 892 -20.10 4.09 0.05
C LEU A 892 -19.73 5.56 -0.20
N LEU A 893 -18.43 5.88 -0.29
CA LEU A 893 -17.95 7.22 -0.63
C LEU A 893 -18.38 7.65 -2.04
N TYR A 894 -18.27 6.77 -3.03
CA TYR A 894 -18.76 6.99 -4.38
C TYR A 894 -20.28 7.26 -4.38
N LEU A 895 -21.07 6.47 -3.65
CA LEU A 895 -22.52 6.68 -3.51
C LEU A 895 -22.86 8.03 -2.84
N VAL A 896 -22.18 8.39 -1.75
CA VAL A 896 -22.39 9.66 -1.04
C VAL A 896 -22.02 10.85 -1.92
N GLY A 897 -20.85 10.80 -2.58
CA GLY A 897 -20.41 11.81 -3.54
C GLY A 897 -21.44 12.03 -4.65
N GLY A 898 -21.87 10.95 -5.30
CA GLY A 898 -22.91 10.97 -6.33
C GLY A 898 -24.23 11.56 -5.84
N CYS A 899 -24.67 11.23 -4.63
CA CYS A 899 -25.89 11.78 -4.05
C CYS A 899 -25.78 13.27 -3.70
N LEU A 900 -24.61 13.74 -3.25
CA LEU A 900 -24.33 15.16 -3.03
C LEU A 900 -24.41 15.94 -4.35
N GLY A 901 -23.75 15.45 -5.41
CA GLY A 901 -23.80 16.05 -6.74
C GLY A 901 -25.22 16.08 -7.32
N TRP A 902 -25.96 14.99 -7.18
CA TRP A 902 -27.36 14.90 -7.59
C TRP A 902 -28.25 15.92 -6.86
N ARG A 903 -28.10 16.04 -5.54
CA ARG A 903 -28.84 17.02 -4.74
C ARG A 903 -28.47 18.45 -5.09
N LEU A 904 -27.18 18.73 -5.33
CA LEU A 904 -26.74 20.05 -5.80
C LEU A 904 -27.49 20.40 -7.10
N ARG A 905 -27.53 19.49 -8.09
CA ARG A 905 -28.25 19.72 -9.35
C ARG A 905 -29.76 19.91 -9.17
N CYS A 906 -30.42 19.09 -8.36
CA CYS A 906 -31.85 19.24 -8.05
C CYS A 906 -32.12 20.60 -7.37
N SER A 907 -31.24 21.02 -6.46
CA SER A 907 -31.38 22.30 -5.75
C SER A 907 -31.30 23.53 -6.67
N LEU A 908 -30.75 23.40 -7.89
CA LEU A 908 -30.75 24.45 -8.91
C LEU A 908 -32.02 24.41 -9.79
N ALA A 909 -32.64 23.24 -9.98
CA ALA A 909 -33.92 23.10 -10.70
C ALA A 909 -35.13 23.47 -9.86
N ASP A 910 -35.24 22.95 -8.62
CA ASP A 910 -36.35 23.22 -7.69
C ASP A 910 -36.62 24.74 -7.59
N VAL A 911 -35.54 25.53 -7.58
CA VAL A 911 -35.60 27.00 -7.54
C VAL A 911 -36.26 27.59 -8.78
N MET A 912 -35.93 27.10 -9.98
CA MET A 912 -36.44 27.64 -11.24
C MET A 912 -37.89 27.24 -11.51
N GLU A 913 -38.30 26.04 -11.07
CA GLU A 913 -39.69 25.56 -11.23
C GLU A 913 -40.67 26.20 -10.24
N THR A 914 -40.19 26.94 -9.22
CA THR A 914 -41.02 27.69 -8.26
C THR A 914 -41.33 29.14 -8.65
N LEU A 915 -40.76 29.66 -9.74
CA LEU A 915 -41.05 31.04 -10.20
C LEU A 915 -42.33 31.10 -11.06
N PRO A 916 -43.18 32.14 -10.89
CA PRO A 916 -44.40 32.29 -11.68
C PRO A 916 -44.08 32.55 -13.16
N GLY A 917 -44.70 31.76 -14.05
CA GLY A 917 -44.30 31.62 -15.47
C GLY A 917 -44.37 32.87 -16.36
N HIS A 918 -44.84 34.01 -15.87
CA HIS A 918 -44.87 35.27 -16.63
C HIS A 918 -43.50 35.95 -16.77
N SER A 919 -42.51 35.59 -15.93
CA SER A 919 -41.15 36.20 -15.98
C SER A 919 -40.14 35.46 -16.86
N ILE A 920 -40.51 34.30 -17.42
CA ILE A 920 -39.55 33.37 -18.07
C ILE A 920 -39.39 33.65 -19.58
N ASN A 921 -40.44 34.16 -20.24
CA ASN A 921 -40.47 34.29 -21.71
C ASN A 921 -39.77 35.54 -22.26
N SER A 922 -39.46 36.55 -21.43
CA SER A 922 -38.81 37.79 -21.88
C SER A 922 -37.28 37.72 -21.96
N LEU A 923 -36.67 36.59 -21.56
CA LEU A 923 -35.24 36.45 -21.32
C LEU A 923 -34.63 35.30 -22.14
N ALA A 924 -34.92 35.26 -23.44
CA ALA A 924 -34.33 34.27 -24.35
C ALA A 924 -32.78 34.46 -24.45
N PRO A 925 -31.96 33.41 -24.23
CA PRO A 925 -30.52 33.55 -24.18
C PRO A 925 -29.90 33.78 -25.57
N ARG A 926 -29.15 34.88 -25.72
CA ARG A 926 -28.17 35.03 -26.80
C ARG A 926 -26.89 34.27 -26.40
N PHE A 927 -26.31 33.51 -27.34
CA PHE A 927 -25.26 32.52 -27.08
C PHE A 927 -23.91 33.13 -26.68
N SER A 928 -23.33 32.60 -25.58
CA SER A 928 -21.88 32.36 -25.38
C SER A 928 -21.59 31.63 -24.06
N LEU A 929 -22.45 31.80 -23.06
CA LEU A 929 -22.31 31.22 -21.71
C LEU A 929 -22.30 29.68 -21.70
N GLY A 930 -23.06 29.05 -22.61
CA GLY A 930 -23.27 27.60 -22.62
C GLY A 930 -21.96 26.82 -22.77
N SER A 931 -21.11 27.23 -23.70
CA SER A 931 -19.78 26.62 -23.88
C SER A 931 -18.88 26.79 -22.66
N VAL A 932 -18.97 27.90 -21.92
CA VAL A 932 -18.17 28.13 -20.70
C VAL A 932 -18.67 27.28 -19.52
N VAL A 933 -19.99 27.13 -19.34
CA VAL A 933 -20.55 26.26 -18.30
C VAL A 933 -20.31 24.79 -18.64
N ASP A 934 -20.46 24.40 -19.91
CA ASP A 934 -20.07 23.07 -20.39
C ASP A 934 -18.57 22.83 -20.18
N PHE A 935 -17.69 23.81 -20.46
CA PHE A 935 -16.26 23.71 -20.18
C PHE A 935 -15.94 23.65 -18.69
N GLY A 936 -16.65 24.37 -17.83
CA GLY A 936 -16.48 24.33 -16.38
C GLY A 936 -16.91 23.00 -15.78
N VAL A 937 -18.00 22.41 -16.32
CA VAL A 937 -18.42 21.05 -16.02
C VAL A 937 -17.36 20.06 -16.50
N ILE A 938 -16.88 20.15 -17.75
CA ILE A 938 -15.81 19.30 -18.29
C ILE A 938 -14.49 19.45 -17.50
N ALA A 939 -14.12 20.66 -17.09
CA ALA A 939 -12.88 20.93 -16.36
C ALA A 939 -12.94 20.44 -14.91
N GLY A 940 -14.09 20.57 -14.24
CA GLY A 940 -14.31 19.97 -12.92
C GLY A 940 -14.36 18.44 -12.99
N ILE A 941 -15.06 17.89 -14.00
CA ILE A 941 -15.08 16.46 -14.34
C ILE A 941 -13.66 15.93 -14.54
N SER A 942 -12.86 16.56 -15.40
CA SER A 942 -11.46 16.17 -15.64
C SER A 942 -10.58 16.35 -14.40
N ALA A 943 -10.61 17.51 -13.72
CA ALA A 943 -9.76 17.74 -12.55
C ALA A 943 -9.96 16.70 -11.45
N VAL A 944 -11.20 16.26 -11.25
CA VAL A 944 -11.57 15.16 -10.33
C VAL A 944 -11.03 13.81 -10.81
N LEU A 945 -11.29 13.44 -12.07
CA LEU A 945 -10.81 12.19 -12.67
C LEU A 945 -9.30 12.06 -12.55
N THR A 946 -8.61 13.17 -12.83
CA THR A 946 -7.16 13.21 -12.87
C THR A 946 -6.56 13.35 -11.47
N ALA A 947 -7.22 13.99 -10.49
CA ALA A 947 -6.79 13.99 -9.07
C ALA A 947 -6.55 12.57 -8.53
N GLN A 948 -7.35 11.60 -8.98
CA GLN A 948 -7.21 10.19 -8.65
C GLN A 948 -6.03 9.50 -9.39
N ILE A 949 -5.55 10.04 -10.51
CA ILE A 949 -4.27 9.61 -11.13
C ILE A 949 -3.07 10.01 -10.27
N CYS A 950 -3.14 11.14 -9.55
CA CYS A 950 -1.99 11.59 -8.74
C CYS A 950 -1.87 10.90 -7.38
N SER A 951 -2.94 10.43 -6.74
CA SER A 951 -2.77 9.76 -5.44
C SER A 951 -1.90 8.51 -5.58
N GLU A 952 -2.12 7.72 -6.62
CA GLU A 952 -1.29 6.55 -6.96
C GLU A 952 0.15 6.87 -7.41
N ALA A 953 0.43 8.13 -7.77
CA ALA A 953 1.78 8.58 -8.11
C ALA A 953 2.50 9.18 -6.90
N VAL A 954 1.77 9.85 -6.00
CA VAL A 954 2.30 10.43 -4.76
C VAL A 954 2.50 9.36 -3.68
N SER A 955 1.61 8.35 -3.60
CA SER A 955 1.74 7.21 -2.68
C SER A 955 2.78 6.15 -3.10
N ARG A 956 3.53 6.40 -4.19
CA ARG A 956 4.70 5.60 -4.61
C ARG A 956 6.03 6.34 -4.39
N VAL A 957 5.97 7.56 -3.84
CA VAL A 957 7.12 8.48 -3.69
C VAL A 957 7.20 9.07 -2.27
N ALA A 958 6.10 9.00 -1.51
CA ALA A 958 6.09 9.03 -0.04
C ALA A 958 6.05 7.58 0.48
#